data_AF-A0A2G3AN20-F1
#
_entry.id   AF-A0A2G3AN20-F1
#
_cell.length_a   1.000
_cell.length_b   1.000
_cell.length_c   1.000
_cell.angle_alpha   90.00
_cell.angle_beta   90.00
_cell.angle_gamma   90.00
#
_symmetry.space_group_name_H-M   'P 1'
#
loop_
_entity.id
_entity.type
_entity.pdbx_description
1 polymer ?
#
loop_
_entity_poly.entity_id
_entity_poly.type
_entity_poly.pdbx_seq_one_letter_code
_entity_poly.pdbx_strand_id
1 'polypeptide(L)'
;MIIRSPEPEVKILVDRDPVKTSFEEWARPGHFSRTIAKGPDTTTWIWNLHADAHDFDSHTSDLEEISRKVFSAHFGQLSIIFLWLSGMYFHGARFSNYEAWLSDPTHIGPSAQVVWPIVGQEILNGDVGGGFRGIQITSGFFQIWRASGITSELQLYCTAIGALVFAALMLFAAWQGNFESWVQDPLHVRPIAHAIWDPYFSQPAVEAFTRGGAFGPVNIAYSGVYQWWDTIGLRTNQDLYTGALFLLFLSAISLIAGLFGISALAWTGRLVHVAIPASRGEYVRWNNFLDVLPHPQGLGPLFTGQWNLYAQNPDSSSHLFGTAQGTGTAILTLLGGFHPQTQSLWLTDIAHHHLAIAFIFLVAGHMYRTNFGIGHSMKDLLDAHIPPGGRLGRGHKGLYDTINNSLHFQLGLALASLGVITSLVAQHMYSLPTYAFIAQDFTTQAALYTHHQYIAGFIMTGAFAHGAIFFIRDYNPEQNEDNVLARMLDHKEAIISHLSWASLFLGFHTLGLYVHNDVMLAFGTPEKQILIEPIFAQWIQSAHGKTSYGFDVLLSSTSGPAFNAGRSIWLPGWLNAVNENSNSLFLTIGPGDFLVHHAIALGLHTTTLILVKGALDARGSKLMPDKKDFGYSFPCDGPGRGGTCDISAWDAFYLAVFWMLNTIGWVTFYWHWKHITLWQGNVSQFNESSTYLMGWLRDYLWLNSSQLINGYNPFGMNSLSVWAWMFLFGHLVWATGFMFLISWRGYWQELIETLAWAHERTPLANLIRWRDKPVALSIVQARLVGLAHFSVGYIFTYAAFLIASTSGKFG
;
A
#
# COMPACT_ATOMS: atom_id res chain seq x y z
N MET A 1 -30.30 17.62 75.29
CA MET A 1 -28.85 17.77 75.06
C MET A 1 -28.37 16.53 74.33
N ILE A 2 -28.08 16.67 73.03
CA ILE A 2 -27.07 15.94 72.24
C ILE A 2 -27.02 16.79 70.95
N ILE A 3 -26.01 17.67 70.90
CA ILE A 3 -25.67 18.49 69.74
C ILE A 3 -24.91 17.55 68.82
N ARG A 4 -25.47 17.25 67.63
CA ARG A 4 -24.73 16.53 66.59
C ARG A 4 -23.65 17.45 66.04
N SER A 5 -22.40 16.99 66.13
CA SER A 5 -21.22 17.60 65.51
C SER A 5 -21.32 17.55 63.98
N PRO A 6 -20.72 18.51 63.25
CA PRO A 6 -20.63 18.47 61.79
C PRO A 6 -19.81 17.27 61.33
N GLU A 7 -20.24 16.63 60.24
CA GLU A 7 -19.47 15.59 59.55
C GLU A 7 -18.12 16.16 59.05
N PRO A 8 -17.02 15.39 59.11
CA PRO A 8 -15.74 15.83 58.60
C PRO A 8 -15.76 15.93 57.06
N GLU A 9 -15.34 17.08 56.52
CA GLU A 9 -15.02 17.24 55.10
C GLU A 9 -14.05 16.14 54.66
N VAL A 10 -14.50 15.30 53.73
CA VAL A 10 -13.63 14.37 53.00
C VAL A 10 -12.68 15.20 52.15
N LYS A 11 -11.43 15.37 52.62
CA LYS A 11 -10.34 15.83 51.76
C LYS A 11 -10.14 14.81 50.65
N ILE A 12 -10.61 15.14 49.45
CA ILE A 12 -10.21 14.47 48.22
C ILE A 12 -8.72 14.80 48.03
N LEU A 13 -7.84 13.88 48.43
CA LEU A 13 -6.45 13.86 47.97
C LEU A 13 -6.48 13.47 46.50
N VAL A 14 -6.66 14.46 45.63
CA VAL A 14 -6.29 14.31 44.22
C VAL A 14 -4.77 14.26 44.20
N ASP A 15 -4.22 13.12 43.81
CA ASP A 15 -2.79 12.97 43.57
C ASP A 15 -2.38 14.01 42.52
N ARG A 16 -1.48 14.91 42.90
CA ARG A 16 -1.17 16.14 42.14
C ARG A 16 -0.07 15.91 41.09
N ASP A 17 0.05 14.68 40.59
CA ASP A 17 1.08 14.27 39.63
C ASP A 17 0.65 12.99 38.88
N PRO A 18 -0.10 13.07 37.77
CA PRO A 18 -0.27 11.92 36.90
C PRO A 18 1.01 11.76 36.07
N VAL A 19 2.00 11.10 36.68
CA VAL A 19 3.27 10.63 36.09
C VAL A 19 4.23 11.75 35.67
N LYS A 20 5.25 12.02 36.49
CA LYS A 20 6.53 12.61 36.03
C LYS A 20 7.02 11.88 34.78
N THR A 21 6.97 12.51 33.62
CA THR A 21 7.70 12.03 32.44
C THR A 21 9.19 12.16 32.71
N SER A 22 9.80 11.05 33.11
CA SER A 22 11.24 10.92 33.28
C SER A 22 11.83 10.33 32.00
N PHE A 23 12.77 11.05 31.37
CA PHE A 23 13.60 10.47 30.30
C PHE A 23 14.40 9.26 30.79
N GLU A 24 14.51 9.04 32.10
CA GLU A 24 15.18 7.89 32.68
C GLU A 24 14.43 6.57 32.42
N GLU A 25 13.09 6.58 32.35
CA GLU A 25 12.30 5.38 31.98
C GLU A 25 12.33 5.14 30.47
N TRP A 26 12.23 6.19 29.65
CA TRP A 26 12.37 6.09 28.19
C TRP A 26 13.78 5.68 27.76
N ALA A 27 14.80 6.06 28.53
CA ALA A 27 16.18 5.64 28.34
C ALA A 27 16.43 4.18 28.78
N ARG A 28 15.50 3.53 29.49
CA ARG A 28 15.59 2.12 29.86
C ARG A 28 15.05 1.26 28.71
N PRO A 29 15.91 0.46 28.05
CA PRO A 29 15.47 -0.45 27.01
C PRO A 29 14.43 -1.44 27.51
N GLY A 30 13.36 -1.65 26.75
CA GLY A 30 12.32 -2.62 27.09
C GLY A 30 11.38 -2.21 28.22
N HIS A 31 11.40 -0.94 28.66
CA HIS A 31 10.50 -0.43 29.69
C HIS A 31 9.00 -0.68 29.40
N PHE A 32 8.65 -0.79 28.12
CA PHE A 32 7.30 -1.05 27.64
C PHE A 32 6.82 -2.50 27.84
N SER A 33 7.71 -3.45 28.15
CA SER A 33 7.34 -4.86 28.35
C SER A 33 7.92 -5.38 29.66
N ARG A 34 7.09 -5.94 30.54
CA ARG A 34 7.55 -6.51 31.82
C ARG A 34 8.57 -7.64 31.65
N THR A 35 8.48 -8.37 30.54
CA THR A 35 9.43 -9.46 30.23
C THR A 35 10.76 -8.90 29.77
N ILE A 36 10.74 -7.87 28.92
CA ILE A 36 11.95 -7.26 28.35
C ILE A 36 12.60 -6.29 29.35
N ALA A 37 11.84 -5.65 30.23
CA ALA A 37 12.35 -4.77 31.28
C ALA A 37 13.28 -5.50 32.29
N LYS A 38 13.26 -6.83 32.35
CA LYS A 38 14.20 -7.63 33.16
C LYS A 38 15.65 -7.53 32.70
N GLY A 39 15.89 -7.02 31.49
CA GLY A 39 17.21 -6.87 30.90
C GLY A 39 17.74 -8.14 30.22
N PRO A 40 18.87 -8.03 29.49
CA PRO A 40 19.42 -9.13 28.72
C PRO A 40 20.15 -10.16 29.58
N ASP A 41 19.77 -11.44 29.43
CA ASP A 41 20.59 -12.58 29.87
C ASP A 41 21.34 -13.23 28.69
N THR A 42 20.77 -13.09 27.48
CA THR A 42 21.29 -13.65 26.23
C THR A 42 21.00 -12.68 25.07
N THR A 43 21.66 -12.86 23.93
CA THR A 43 21.41 -12.06 22.73
C THR A 43 19.97 -12.16 22.20
N THR A 44 19.19 -13.18 22.58
CA THR A 44 17.75 -13.31 22.24
C THR A 44 16.94 -12.10 22.71
N TRP A 45 17.33 -11.51 23.84
CA TRP A 45 16.64 -10.35 24.40
C TRP A 45 16.65 -9.14 23.45
N ILE A 46 17.78 -8.89 22.76
CA ILE A 46 17.91 -7.80 21.79
C ILE A 46 16.95 -8.01 20.62
N TRP A 47 16.84 -9.24 20.12
CA TRP A 47 15.93 -9.56 19.02
C TRP A 47 14.46 -9.38 19.43
N ASN A 48 14.07 -9.82 20.62
CA ASN A 48 12.70 -9.64 21.12
C ASN A 48 12.38 -8.17 21.40
N LEU A 49 13.34 -7.38 21.87
CA LEU A 49 13.19 -5.93 22.04
C LEU A 49 12.70 -5.25 20.75
N HIS A 50 13.22 -5.66 19.59
CA HIS A 50 12.82 -5.10 18.30
C HIS A 50 11.56 -5.75 17.74
N ALA A 51 11.37 -7.06 17.94
CA ALA A 51 10.22 -7.79 17.41
C ALA A 51 8.90 -7.42 18.11
N ASP A 52 8.93 -7.20 19.42
CA ASP A 52 7.73 -6.97 20.23
C ASP A 52 7.37 -5.48 20.35
N ALA A 53 8.23 -4.57 19.87
CA ALA A 53 8.10 -3.12 20.09
C ALA A 53 6.73 -2.53 19.69
N HIS A 54 6.10 -3.08 18.65
CA HIS A 54 4.80 -2.61 18.14
C HIS A 54 3.62 -3.54 18.48
N ASP A 55 3.82 -4.60 19.28
CA ASP A 55 2.72 -5.44 19.79
C ASP A 55 2.15 -4.83 21.08
N PHE A 56 1.49 -3.67 20.96
CA PHE A 56 1.02 -2.88 22.10
C PHE A 56 0.07 -3.65 23.03
N ASP A 57 -0.73 -4.58 22.50
CA ASP A 57 -1.65 -5.43 23.27
C ASP A 57 -0.91 -6.42 24.19
N SER A 58 0.37 -6.72 23.90
CA SER A 58 1.20 -7.54 24.78
C SER A 58 1.80 -6.73 25.95
N HIS A 59 1.80 -5.39 25.84
CA HIS A 59 2.41 -4.49 26.80
C HIS A 59 1.43 -4.07 27.91
N THR A 60 0.18 -3.83 27.55
CA THR A 60 -0.90 -3.39 28.45
C THR A 60 -2.22 -4.04 28.03
N SER A 61 -3.11 -4.26 29.00
CA SER A 61 -4.48 -4.76 28.76
C SER A 61 -5.52 -3.64 28.60
N ASP A 62 -5.10 -2.38 28.74
CA ASP A 62 -6.01 -1.23 28.63
C ASP A 62 -6.19 -0.82 27.16
N LEU A 63 -7.39 -1.08 26.63
CA LEU A 63 -7.76 -0.76 25.24
C LEU A 63 -7.68 0.75 24.97
N GLU A 64 -7.94 1.60 25.97
CA GLU A 64 -7.85 3.05 25.81
C GLU A 64 -6.39 3.49 25.60
N GLU A 65 -5.47 2.97 26.42
CA GLU A 65 -4.04 3.22 26.29
C GLU A 65 -3.49 2.72 24.94
N ILE A 66 -3.88 1.51 24.53
CA ILE A 66 -3.51 0.92 23.23
C ILE A 66 -3.99 1.83 22.10
N SER A 67 -5.27 2.22 22.11
CA SER A 67 -5.86 3.05 21.07
C SER A 67 -5.17 4.40 20.94
N ARG A 68 -4.78 5.03 22.07
CA ARG A 68 -4.00 6.28 22.09
C ARG A 68 -2.61 6.11 21.47
N LYS A 69 -1.91 5.01 21.79
CA LYS A 69 -0.59 4.68 21.21
C LYS A 69 -0.68 4.44 19.70
N VAL A 70 -1.66 3.65 19.26
CA VAL A 70 -1.93 3.39 17.83
C VAL A 70 -2.26 4.70 17.10
N PHE A 71 -3.12 5.55 17.69
CA PHE A 71 -3.49 6.83 17.11
C PHE A 71 -2.29 7.78 16.92
N SER A 72 -1.41 7.88 17.92
CA SER A 72 -0.16 8.65 17.81
C SER A 72 0.77 8.06 16.73
N ALA A 73 0.90 6.72 16.69
CA ALA A 73 1.70 6.04 15.67
C ALA A 73 1.20 6.28 14.24
N HIS A 74 -0.11 6.43 14.03
CA HIS A 74 -0.67 6.80 12.73
C HIS A 74 -0.18 8.18 12.25
N PHE A 75 -0.12 9.19 13.13
CA PHE A 75 0.45 10.50 12.78
C PHE A 75 1.95 10.43 12.50
N GLY A 76 2.69 9.64 13.28
CA GLY A 76 4.10 9.34 13.01
C GLY A 76 4.29 8.76 11.60
N GLN A 77 3.48 7.76 11.24
CA GLN A 77 3.52 7.13 9.91
C GLN A 77 3.13 8.12 8.80
N LEU A 78 2.10 8.94 8.99
CA LEU A 78 1.73 9.99 8.03
C LEU A 78 2.85 11.02 7.84
N SER A 79 3.55 11.39 8.91
CA SER A 79 4.72 12.27 8.81
C SER A 79 5.83 11.66 7.95
N ILE A 80 6.14 10.37 8.14
CA ILE A 80 7.13 9.65 7.33
C ILE A 80 6.72 9.65 5.85
N ILE A 81 5.43 9.44 5.56
CA ILE A 81 4.91 9.49 4.17
C ILE A 81 5.07 10.90 3.58
N PHE A 82 4.73 11.96 4.31
CA PHE A 82 4.90 13.34 3.84
C PHE A 82 6.37 13.73 3.68
N LEU A 83 7.26 13.24 4.53
CA LEU A 83 8.70 13.45 4.40
C LEU A 83 9.24 12.75 3.15
N TRP A 84 8.83 11.51 2.91
CA TRP A 84 9.17 10.78 1.70
C TRP A 84 8.66 11.51 0.45
N LEU A 85 7.39 11.96 0.44
CA LEU A 85 6.83 12.75 -0.65
C LEU A 85 7.63 14.05 -0.87
N SER A 86 7.94 14.79 0.20
CA SER A 86 8.79 15.97 0.14
C SER A 86 10.12 15.66 -0.54
N GLY A 87 10.76 14.54 -0.20
CA GLY A 87 11.98 14.07 -0.86
C GLY A 87 11.80 13.85 -2.37
N MET A 88 10.71 13.20 -2.80
CA MET A 88 10.42 12.95 -4.21
C MET A 88 10.26 14.26 -5.01
N TYR A 89 9.49 15.22 -4.48
CA TYR A 89 9.32 16.53 -5.11
C TYR A 89 10.61 17.37 -5.08
N PHE A 90 11.40 17.31 -3.99
CA PHE A 90 12.65 18.03 -3.87
C PHE A 90 13.70 17.53 -4.86
N HIS A 91 13.85 16.20 -4.98
CA HIS A 91 14.73 15.60 -5.97
C HIS A 91 14.28 15.92 -7.40
N GLY A 92 12.97 15.89 -7.66
CA GLY A 92 12.38 16.38 -8.91
C GLY A 92 12.69 17.84 -9.21
N ALA A 93 12.79 18.69 -8.19
CA ALA A 93 13.05 20.12 -8.38
C ALA A 93 14.53 20.50 -8.49
N ARG A 94 15.46 19.65 -8.01
CA ARG A 94 16.88 20.03 -7.84
C ARG A 94 17.88 19.13 -8.55
N PHE A 95 17.52 17.87 -8.78
CA PHE A 95 18.42 16.84 -9.29
C PHE A 95 17.80 16.08 -10.47
N SER A 96 16.96 16.76 -11.25
CA SER A 96 16.17 16.14 -12.30
C SER A 96 16.30 16.88 -13.64
N ASN A 97 15.78 16.26 -14.69
CA ASN A 97 15.62 16.84 -16.02
C ASN A 97 14.15 17.17 -16.34
N TYR A 98 13.33 17.52 -15.34
CA TYR A 98 11.88 17.65 -15.49
C TYR A 98 11.45 18.66 -16.57
N GLU A 99 12.05 19.85 -16.62
CA GLU A 99 11.69 20.86 -17.63
C GLU A 99 12.14 20.44 -19.05
N ALA A 100 13.29 19.78 -19.16
CA ALA A 100 13.73 19.20 -20.43
C ALA A 100 12.76 18.10 -20.88
N TRP A 101 12.37 17.19 -19.98
CA TRP A 101 11.40 16.15 -20.24
C TRP A 101 10.04 16.70 -20.67
N LEU A 102 9.57 17.81 -20.09
CA LEU A 102 8.31 18.44 -20.51
C LEU A 102 8.31 18.89 -21.97
N SER A 103 9.49 19.26 -22.51
CA SER A 103 9.65 19.69 -23.90
C SER A 103 9.61 18.53 -24.91
N ASP A 104 10.08 17.35 -24.52
CA ASP A 104 10.01 16.12 -25.32
C ASP A 104 9.82 14.87 -24.42
N PRO A 105 8.57 14.62 -23.97
CA PRO A 105 8.26 13.54 -23.04
C PRO A 105 8.43 12.13 -23.63
N THR A 106 8.60 12.04 -24.95
CA THR A 106 8.65 10.78 -25.70
C THR A 106 10.05 10.28 -25.98
N HIS A 107 11.04 11.19 -26.03
CA HIS A 107 12.44 10.82 -26.30
C HIS A 107 13.39 11.11 -25.14
N ILE A 108 12.99 11.93 -24.17
CA ILE A 108 13.80 12.17 -22.96
C ILE A 108 13.33 11.21 -21.87
N GLY A 109 14.26 10.48 -21.27
CA GLY A 109 13.98 9.60 -20.14
C GLY A 109 13.83 10.41 -18.84
N PRO A 110 12.83 10.12 -17.99
CA PRO A 110 12.70 10.80 -16.71
C PRO A 110 13.84 10.41 -15.78
N SER A 111 14.56 11.38 -15.23
CA SER A 111 15.65 11.16 -14.26
C SER A 111 15.54 12.18 -13.14
N ALA A 112 15.65 11.73 -11.89
CA ALA A 112 15.61 12.59 -10.69
C ALA A 112 16.69 12.21 -9.65
N GLN A 113 17.71 11.47 -10.08
CA GLN A 113 18.79 11.04 -9.21
C GLN A 113 20.14 11.15 -9.93
N VAL A 114 21.08 11.81 -9.28
CA VAL A 114 22.47 11.96 -9.73
C VAL A 114 23.38 11.26 -8.73
N VAL A 115 24.22 10.36 -9.22
CA VAL A 115 25.19 9.62 -8.42
C VAL A 115 26.47 10.43 -8.26
N TRP A 116 26.98 10.54 -7.04
CA TRP A 116 28.22 11.25 -6.78
C TRP A 116 29.46 10.48 -7.27
N PRO A 117 30.46 11.15 -7.87
CA PRO A 117 31.67 10.53 -8.42
C PRO A 117 32.70 10.25 -7.31
N ILE A 118 32.50 9.19 -6.54
CA ILE A 118 33.37 8.85 -5.39
C ILE A 118 34.39 7.75 -5.76
N VAL A 119 33.90 6.64 -6.32
CA VAL A 119 34.71 5.41 -6.54
C VAL A 119 34.58 4.85 -7.97
N GLY A 120 34.33 5.72 -8.96
CA GLY A 120 34.02 5.29 -10.35
C GLY A 120 32.55 4.94 -10.57
N GLN A 121 31.71 5.12 -9.55
CA GLN A 121 30.26 4.86 -9.62
C GLN A 121 29.48 5.90 -10.44
N GLU A 122 30.11 6.98 -10.89
CA GLU A 122 29.50 7.96 -11.81
C GLU A 122 29.14 7.37 -13.16
N ILE A 123 29.63 6.17 -13.49
CA ILE A 123 29.18 5.38 -14.64
C ILE A 123 27.66 5.10 -14.62
N LEU A 124 27.04 5.15 -13.44
CA LEU A 124 25.60 5.03 -13.26
C LEU A 124 24.82 6.26 -13.75
N ASN A 125 25.50 7.40 -13.95
CA ASN A 125 24.90 8.59 -14.55
C ASN A 125 24.86 8.41 -16.08
N GLY A 126 23.94 7.58 -16.55
CA GLY A 126 23.67 7.38 -17.97
C GLY A 126 23.11 8.65 -18.62
N ASP A 127 23.34 8.81 -19.92
CA ASP A 127 22.70 9.86 -20.71
C ASP A 127 21.23 9.48 -20.92
N VAL A 128 20.33 10.30 -20.39
CA VAL A 128 18.87 10.11 -20.47
C VAL A 128 18.22 11.10 -21.44
N GLY A 129 19.02 11.82 -22.23
CA GLY A 129 18.56 12.89 -23.11
C GLY A 129 18.40 14.24 -22.39
N GLY A 130 18.14 15.29 -23.17
CA GLY A 130 18.00 16.66 -22.65
C GLY A 130 19.28 17.25 -22.05
N GLY A 131 20.46 16.68 -22.38
CA GLY A 131 21.75 17.09 -21.83
C GLY A 131 21.97 16.69 -20.37
N PHE A 132 21.16 15.77 -19.84
CA PHE A 132 21.22 15.32 -18.44
C PHE A 132 21.84 13.93 -18.31
N ARG A 133 22.68 13.75 -17.27
CA ARG A 133 23.25 12.45 -16.93
C ARG A 133 22.86 12.04 -15.52
N GLY A 134 22.18 10.91 -15.38
CA GLY A 134 21.65 10.43 -14.10
C GLY A 134 21.06 9.04 -14.20
N ILE A 135 20.35 8.63 -13.15
CA ILE A 135 19.60 7.37 -13.12
C ILE A 135 18.19 7.63 -13.61
N GLN A 136 17.79 6.92 -14.66
CA GLN A 136 16.40 6.89 -15.14
C GLN A 136 15.49 6.34 -14.04
N ILE A 137 14.48 7.12 -13.65
CA ILE A 137 13.50 6.73 -12.64
C ILE A 137 12.31 6.01 -13.30
N THR A 138 11.73 5.06 -12.58
CA THR A 138 10.62 4.21 -13.08
C THR A 138 9.34 4.33 -12.23
N SER A 139 9.27 5.39 -11.43
CA SER A 139 8.19 5.63 -10.45
C SER A 139 6.96 6.35 -11.02
N GLY A 140 7.05 6.89 -12.24
CA GLY A 140 5.95 7.61 -12.89
C GLY A 140 5.69 9.03 -12.35
N PHE A 141 6.55 9.57 -11.47
CA PHE A 141 6.33 10.88 -10.86
C PHE A 141 6.27 12.02 -11.88
N PHE A 142 7.08 11.98 -12.94
CA PHE A 142 7.06 13.01 -13.98
C PHE A 142 5.69 13.07 -14.68
N GLN A 143 5.13 11.92 -15.03
CA GLN A 143 3.81 11.79 -15.63
C GLN A 143 2.70 12.25 -14.67
N ILE A 144 2.81 11.92 -13.37
CA ILE A 144 1.87 12.40 -12.33
C ILE A 144 1.92 13.93 -12.20
N TRP A 145 3.10 14.52 -12.14
CA TRP A 145 3.29 15.96 -12.00
C TRP A 145 2.76 16.72 -13.22
N ARG A 146 3.02 16.20 -14.42
CA ARG A 146 2.51 16.78 -15.67
C ARG A 146 0.99 16.71 -15.77
N ALA A 147 0.40 15.55 -15.46
CA ALA A 147 -1.06 15.39 -15.42
C ALA A 147 -1.71 16.25 -14.32
N SER A 148 -0.93 16.60 -13.28
CA SER A 148 -1.30 17.51 -12.20
C SER A 148 -1.16 19.00 -12.56
N GLY A 149 -0.74 19.34 -13.79
CA GLY A 149 -0.55 20.72 -14.24
C GLY A 149 0.73 21.40 -13.75
N ILE A 150 1.70 20.64 -13.22
CA ILE A 150 3.00 21.16 -12.82
C ILE A 150 3.88 21.32 -14.07
N THR A 151 4.43 22.51 -14.27
CA THR A 151 5.17 22.87 -15.50
C THR A 151 6.57 23.44 -15.25
N SER A 152 6.98 23.59 -13.99
CA SER A 152 8.32 24.09 -13.66
C SER A 152 8.86 23.49 -12.38
N GLU A 153 10.19 23.48 -12.25
CA GLU A 153 10.90 22.98 -11.07
C GLU A 153 10.62 23.81 -9.82
N LEU A 154 10.37 25.12 -9.97
CA LEU A 154 9.98 25.98 -8.86
C LEU A 154 8.67 25.49 -8.20
N GLN A 155 7.72 25.01 -8.99
CA GLN A 155 6.44 24.49 -8.48
C GLN A 155 6.66 23.18 -7.71
N LEU A 156 7.55 22.30 -8.20
CA LEU A 156 7.97 21.10 -7.47
C LEU A 156 8.65 21.46 -6.15
N TYR A 157 9.54 22.47 -6.16
CA TYR A 157 10.24 22.93 -4.96
C TYR A 157 9.26 23.47 -3.91
N CYS A 158 8.31 24.33 -4.30
CA CYS A 158 7.28 24.83 -3.39
C CYS A 158 6.42 23.69 -2.83
N THR A 159 6.09 22.69 -3.65
CA THR A 159 5.33 21.52 -3.21
C THR A 159 6.12 20.67 -2.21
N ALA A 160 7.43 20.50 -2.43
CA ALA A 160 8.31 19.82 -1.49
C ALA A 160 8.32 20.51 -0.11
N ILE A 161 8.50 21.84 -0.08
CA ILE A 161 8.44 22.60 1.17
C ILE A 161 7.07 22.48 1.83
N GLY A 162 5.98 22.54 1.06
CA GLY A 162 4.63 22.31 1.57
C GLY A 162 4.50 20.94 2.25
N ALA A 163 4.92 19.86 1.57
CA ALA A 163 4.90 18.50 2.12
C ALA A 163 5.78 18.38 3.39
N LEU A 164 6.94 19.04 3.43
CA LEU A 164 7.80 19.07 4.62
C LEU A 164 7.13 19.77 5.80
N VAL A 165 6.46 20.90 5.57
CA VAL A 165 5.65 21.59 6.59
C VAL A 165 4.53 20.68 7.08
N PHE A 166 3.82 19.98 6.19
CA PHE A 166 2.82 19.00 6.59
C PHE A 166 3.41 17.84 7.39
N ALA A 167 4.59 17.33 7.04
CA ALA A 167 5.29 16.30 7.82
C ALA A 167 5.57 16.79 9.26
N ALA A 168 6.04 18.03 9.40
CA ALA A 168 6.25 18.66 10.70
C ALA A 168 4.94 18.87 11.46
N LEU A 169 3.85 19.27 10.78
CA LEU A 169 2.52 19.40 11.38
C LEU A 169 1.98 18.05 11.88
N MET A 170 2.21 16.95 11.16
CA MET A 170 1.81 15.62 11.62
C MET A 170 2.58 15.20 12.89
N LEU A 171 3.89 15.48 12.96
CA LEU A 171 4.68 15.24 14.19
C LEU A 171 4.23 16.16 15.32
N PHE A 172 3.95 17.42 15.03
CA PHE A 172 3.46 18.38 16.02
C PHE A 172 2.10 17.97 16.59
N ALA A 173 1.17 17.54 15.73
CA ALA A 173 -0.13 17.00 16.13
C ALA A 173 0.02 15.71 16.96
N ALA A 174 1.05 14.90 16.68
CA ALA A 174 1.40 13.76 17.50
C ALA A 174 2.00 14.14 18.87
N TRP A 175 2.43 15.40 19.06
CA TRP A 175 3.33 15.79 20.15
C TRP A 175 2.79 16.79 21.20
N GLN A 176 1.93 17.79 20.93
CA GLN A 176 1.79 18.93 21.89
C GLN A 176 0.42 19.58 22.12
N GLY A 177 0.15 19.91 23.39
CA GLY A 177 -0.49 21.15 23.84
C GLY A 177 -0.49 21.33 25.38
N ASN A 178 -0.16 22.53 25.90
CA ASN A 178 -0.26 22.90 27.34
C ASN A 178 -1.54 23.70 27.65
N PHE A 179 -2.59 23.47 26.87
CA PHE A 179 -3.80 24.30 26.80
C PHE A 179 -4.46 24.56 28.16
N GLU A 180 -4.55 23.55 29.03
CA GLU A 180 -5.10 23.68 30.39
C GLU A 180 -4.40 24.74 31.23
N SER A 181 -3.08 24.83 31.14
CA SER A 181 -2.30 25.78 31.94
C SER A 181 -2.50 27.22 31.45
N TRP A 182 -2.78 27.41 30.15
CA TRP A 182 -3.01 28.73 29.58
C TRP A 182 -4.41 29.28 29.91
N VAL A 183 -5.45 28.44 29.92
CA VAL A 183 -6.83 28.86 30.24
C VAL A 183 -6.95 29.41 31.68
N GLN A 184 -6.16 28.89 32.62
CA GLN A 184 -6.24 29.29 34.03
C GLN A 184 -5.70 30.71 34.30
N ASP A 185 -4.77 31.21 33.48
CA ASP A 185 -4.22 32.56 33.61
C ASP A 185 -3.73 33.11 32.25
N PRO A 186 -4.65 33.47 31.34
CA PRO A 186 -4.33 33.88 29.97
C PRO A 186 -3.61 35.24 29.89
N LEU A 187 -3.58 36.00 31.00
CA LEU A 187 -2.89 37.29 31.09
C LEU A 187 -1.40 37.13 31.43
N HIS A 188 -1.00 36.02 32.06
CA HIS A 188 0.39 35.80 32.51
C HIS A 188 1.04 34.51 31.99
N VAL A 189 0.25 33.50 31.57
CA VAL A 189 0.74 32.27 30.94
C VAL A 189 0.73 32.45 29.42
N ARG A 190 1.87 32.20 28.77
CA ARG A 190 1.97 32.30 27.31
C ARG A 190 1.57 30.96 26.68
N PRO A 191 0.80 30.96 25.58
CA PRO A 191 0.40 29.72 24.92
C PRO A 191 1.67 29.06 24.35
N ILE A 192 1.93 27.80 24.72
CA ILE A 192 3.13 27.10 24.28
C ILE A 192 2.77 26.30 23.04
N ALA A 193 3.43 26.63 21.92
CA ALA A 193 3.34 25.81 20.72
C ALA A 193 4.12 24.52 20.95
N HIS A 194 5.39 24.66 21.33
CA HIS A 194 6.20 23.51 21.69
C HIS A 194 7.30 23.79 22.72
N ALA A 195 7.74 22.76 23.43
CA ALA A 195 8.99 22.77 24.19
C ALA A 195 10.19 22.67 23.24
N ILE A 196 11.27 23.42 23.47
CA ILE A 196 12.50 23.33 22.70
C ILE A 196 13.43 22.39 23.44
N TRP A 197 13.93 21.35 22.76
CA TRP A 197 14.92 20.43 23.34
C TRP A 197 16.14 20.34 22.41
N ASP A 198 17.16 21.15 22.72
CA ASP A 198 18.47 21.14 22.06
C ASP A 198 19.56 20.99 23.14
N PRO A 199 20.28 19.85 23.18
CA PRO A 199 21.32 19.59 24.18
C PRO A 199 22.59 20.44 24.01
N TYR A 200 22.68 21.30 22.99
CA TYR A 200 23.81 22.21 22.75
C TYR A 200 23.48 23.69 22.96
N PHE A 201 22.28 24.02 23.46
CA PHE A 201 21.96 25.40 23.82
C PHE A 201 22.89 25.89 24.94
N SER A 202 23.61 26.97 24.66
CA SER A 202 24.38 27.68 25.69
C SER A 202 23.41 28.26 26.72
N GLN A 203 23.86 28.38 27.97
CA GLN A 203 23.06 28.91 29.08
C GLN A 203 22.33 30.24 28.78
N PRO A 204 22.94 31.20 28.04
CA PRO A 204 22.24 32.40 27.60
C PRO A 204 21.10 32.16 26.60
N ALA A 205 21.21 31.15 25.73
CA ALA A 205 20.13 30.75 24.83
C ALA A 205 18.99 30.06 25.62
N VAL A 206 19.33 29.21 26.59
CA VAL A 206 18.35 28.62 27.51
C VAL A 206 17.57 29.72 28.24
N GLU A 207 18.23 30.73 28.79
CA GLU A 207 17.58 31.86 29.46
C GLU A 207 16.78 32.76 28.49
N ALA A 208 17.24 32.94 27.26
CA ALA A 208 16.55 33.76 26.26
C ALA A 208 15.21 33.15 25.79
N PHE A 209 15.15 31.82 25.69
CA PHE A 209 13.99 31.05 25.22
C PHE A 209 13.13 30.46 26.35
N THR A 210 13.60 30.47 27.60
CA THR A 210 12.79 30.11 28.78
C THR A 210 12.05 31.36 29.27
N ARG A 211 10.81 31.58 28.79
CA ARG A 211 9.98 32.72 29.21
C ARG A 211 8.64 32.28 29.77
N GLY A 212 8.16 32.98 30.80
CA GLY A 212 6.76 32.90 31.26
C GLY A 212 6.41 31.69 32.13
N GLY A 213 7.30 31.23 33.02
CA GLY A 213 6.99 30.17 34.00
C GLY A 213 7.10 28.73 33.47
N ALA A 214 7.63 28.53 32.26
CA ALA A 214 7.93 27.21 31.73
C ALA A 214 9.20 26.61 32.36
N PHE A 215 9.25 25.28 32.50
CA PHE A 215 10.38 24.53 33.07
C PHE A 215 11.60 24.39 32.12
N GLY A 216 11.59 25.04 30.96
CA GLY A 216 12.68 25.02 29.97
C GLY A 216 12.41 25.96 28.77
N PRO A 217 13.31 25.99 27.76
CA PRO A 217 13.14 26.84 26.60
C PRO A 217 11.92 26.39 25.80
N VAL A 218 11.04 27.33 25.46
CA VAL A 218 9.73 27.05 24.84
C VAL A 218 9.49 28.03 23.71
N ASN A 219 8.78 27.58 22.68
CA ASN A 219 8.34 28.44 21.60
C ASN A 219 6.90 28.89 21.86
N ILE A 220 6.70 30.20 21.96
CA ILE A 220 5.40 30.80 22.22
C ILE A 220 4.55 30.72 20.94
N ALA A 221 3.34 30.19 21.06
CA ALA A 221 2.38 30.16 19.97
C ALA A 221 1.84 31.59 19.72
N TYR A 222 2.24 32.20 18.60
CA TYR A 222 1.70 33.50 18.17
C TYR A 222 0.45 33.37 17.28
N SER A 223 0.03 32.14 16.97
CA SER A 223 -1.00 31.83 15.97
C SER A 223 -2.45 32.15 16.41
N GLY A 224 -2.67 32.64 17.63
CA GLY A 224 -4.02 32.96 18.12
C GLY A 224 -4.91 31.75 18.42
N VAL A 225 -4.38 30.53 18.25
CA VAL A 225 -5.15 29.27 18.32
C VAL A 225 -5.70 29.01 19.72
N TYR A 226 -4.92 29.31 20.77
CA TYR A 226 -5.37 29.16 22.16
C TYR A 226 -6.51 30.14 22.48
N GLN A 227 -6.41 31.39 22.01
CA GLN A 227 -7.45 32.41 22.13
C GLN A 227 -8.72 32.02 21.39
N TRP A 228 -8.58 31.42 20.20
CA TRP A 228 -9.72 30.91 19.44
C TRP A 228 -10.43 29.78 20.19
N TRP A 229 -9.70 28.78 20.69
CA TRP A 229 -10.25 27.67 21.50
C TRP A 229 -10.95 28.17 22.78
N ASP A 230 -10.38 29.18 23.44
CA ASP A 230 -10.97 29.83 24.61
C ASP A 230 -12.28 30.56 24.29
N THR A 231 -12.28 31.29 23.18
CA THR A 231 -13.40 32.12 22.73
C THR A 231 -14.61 31.26 22.34
N ILE A 232 -14.36 30.07 21.78
CA ILE A 232 -15.41 29.09 21.46
C ILE A 232 -15.79 28.21 22.68
N GLY A 233 -15.19 28.45 23.85
CA GLY A 233 -15.62 27.86 25.13
C GLY A 233 -14.90 26.60 25.58
N LEU A 234 -13.78 26.20 24.96
CA LEU A 234 -12.98 25.06 25.39
C LEU A 234 -12.05 25.50 26.54
N ARG A 235 -12.08 24.80 27.68
CA ARG A 235 -11.39 25.25 28.91
C ARG A 235 -10.44 24.20 29.51
N THR A 236 -10.52 22.94 29.09
CA THR A 236 -9.69 21.83 29.59
C THR A 236 -9.08 21.01 28.44
N ASN A 237 -8.05 20.21 28.72
CA ASN A 237 -7.51 19.21 27.80
C ASN A 237 -8.55 18.13 27.58
N GLN A 238 -9.47 17.91 28.54
CA GLN A 238 -10.67 17.10 28.34
C GLN A 238 -11.64 17.74 27.35
N ASP A 239 -11.79 19.08 27.29
CA ASP A 239 -12.62 19.77 26.29
C ASP A 239 -11.96 19.82 24.91
N LEU A 240 -10.63 19.95 24.84
CA LEU A 240 -9.89 19.77 23.59
C LEU A 240 -9.88 18.32 23.14
N TYR A 241 -9.77 17.36 24.06
CA TYR A 241 -9.88 15.94 23.77
C TYR A 241 -11.30 15.59 23.36
N THR A 242 -12.34 16.17 23.98
CA THR A 242 -13.74 16.01 23.59
C THR A 242 -14.07 16.78 22.32
N GLY A 243 -13.40 17.91 22.05
CA GLY A 243 -13.52 18.73 20.85
C GLY A 243 -12.76 18.14 19.66
N ALA A 244 -11.59 17.55 19.90
CA ALA A 244 -10.83 16.76 18.95
C ALA A 244 -11.49 15.40 18.72
N LEU A 245 -12.00 14.74 19.75
CA LEU A 245 -12.91 13.59 19.62
C LEU A 245 -14.19 14.02 18.92
N PHE A 246 -14.73 15.23 19.09
CA PHE A 246 -15.91 15.71 18.38
C PHE A 246 -15.61 16.03 16.92
N LEU A 247 -14.45 16.59 16.59
CA LEU A 247 -13.98 16.85 15.22
C LEU A 247 -13.50 15.57 14.54
N LEU A 248 -12.87 14.65 15.27
CA LEU A 248 -12.52 13.29 14.85
C LEU A 248 -13.76 12.41 14.78
N PHE A 249 -14.77 12.63 15.62
CA PHE A 249 -16.08 12.00 15.52
C PHE A 249 -16.82 12.59 14.33
N LEU A 250 -16.79 13.91 14.07
CA LEU A 250 -17.33 14.52 12.85
C LEU A 250 -16.61 14.00 11.59
N SER A 251 -15.28 13.86 11.66
CA SER A 251 -14.39 13.36 10.61
C SER A 251 -14.51 11.84 10.41
N ALA A 252 -14.71 11.06 11.48
CA ALA A 252 -14.94 9.62 11.43
C ALA A 252 -16.39 9.30 11.01
N ILE A 253 -17.37 10.11 11.44
CA ILE A 253 -18.77 10.12 10.99
C ILE A 253 -18.85 10.50 9.50
N SER A 254 -17.96 11.37 9.05
CA SER A 254 -17.92 11.86 7.68
C SER A 254 -16.65 11.42 6.95
N LEU A 255 -16.06 10.25 7.23
CA LEU A 255 -14.87 9.81 6.50
C LEU A 255 -15.17 9.72 5.00
N ILE A 256 -16.38 9.27 4.68
CA ILE A 256 -16.87 9.17 3.31
C ILE A 256 -17.11 10.57 2.73
N ALA A 257 -17.88 11.44 3.39
CA ALA A 257 -18.20 12.77 2.86
C ALA A 257 -16.99 13.75 2.90
N GLY A 258 -16.22 13.76 3.98
CA GLY A 258 -15.08 14.62 4.23
C GLY A 258 -13.82 14.14 3.52
N LEU A 259 -13.24 13.01 3.92
CA LEU A 259 -11.96 12.56 3.35
C LEU A 259 -12.10 12.20 1.87
N PHE A 260 -13.14 11.47 1.46
CA PHE A 260 -13.31 11.11 0.05
C PHE A 260 -14.12 12.15 -0.73
N GLY A 261 -15.27 12.59 -0.24
CA GLY A 261 -16.16 13.53 -0.95
C GLY A 261 -15.54 14.91 -1.16
N ILE A 262 -15.14 15.61 -0.09
CA ILE A 262 -14.55 16.95 -0.17
C ILE A 262 -13.20 16.90 -0.91
N SER A 263 -12.36 15.88 -0.66
CA SER A 263 -11.08 15.78 -1.37
C SER A 263 -11.27 15.50 -2.87
N ALA A 264 -12.22 14.66 -3.27
CA ALA A 264 -12.54 14.44 -4.68
C ALA A 264 -13.11 15.71 -5.35
N LEU A 265 -13.92 16.48 -4.63
CA LEU A 265 -14.41 17.78 -5.10
C LEU A 265 -13.27 18.80 -5.25
N ALA A 266 -12.36 18.88 -4.27
CA ALA A 266 -11.19 19.74 -4.32
C ALA A 266 -10.24 19.33 -5.45
N TRP A 267 -10.07 18.02 -5.68
CA TRP A 267 -9.28 17.50 -6.80
C TRP A 267 -9.91 17.85 -8.15
N THR A 268 -11.24 17.78 -8.27
CA THR A 268 -11.97 18.28 -9.45
C THR A 268 -11.66 19.76 -9.69
N GLY A 269 -11.75 20.59 -8.65
CA GLY A 269 -11.42 22.02 -8.73
C GLY A 269 -9.99 22.23 -9.23
N ARG A 270 -9.02 21.47 -8.73
CA ARG A 270 -7.63 21.53 -9.20
C ARG A 270 -7.48 21.09 -10.66
N LEU A 271 -8.16 20.03 -11.09
CA LEU A 271 -8.11 19.58 -12.48
C LEU A 271 -8.69 20.63 -13.43
N VAL A 272 -9.88 21.14 -13.12
CA VAL A 272 -10.62 22.12 -13.94
C VAL A 272 -9.88 23.45 -14.03
N HIS A 273 -9.34 23.94 -12.93
CA HIS A 273 -8.74 25.29 -12.89
C HIS A 273 -7.23 25.32 -13.14
N VAL A 274 -6.51 24.20 -13.00
CA VAL A 274 -5.04 24.19 -13.13
C VAL A 274 -4.56 23.17 -14.16
N ALA A 275 -4.96 21.91 -14.05
CA ALA A 275 -4.42 20.85 -14.91
C ALA A 275 -4.91 20.95 -16.37
N ILE A 276 -6.22 21.16 -16.58
CA ILE A 276 -6.81 21.33 -17.91
C ILE A 276 -6.24 22.57 -18.61
N PRO A 277 -6.21 23.77 -18.00
CA PRO A 277 -5.54 24.94 -18.60
C PRO A 277 -4.07 24.68 -18.91
N ALA A 278 -3.30 24.07 -18.00
CA ALA A 278 -1.90 23.72 -18.26
C ALA A 278 -1.74 22.75 -19.44
N SER A 279 -2.66 21.79 -19.59
CA SER A 279 -2.69 20.89 -20.75
C SER A 279 -3.02 21.59 -22.07
N ARG A 280 -3.56 22.81 -22.02
CA ARG A 280 -3.87 23.68 -23.16
C ARG A 280 -2.84 24.80 -23.37
N GLY A 281 -1.72 24.76 -22.65
CA GLY A 281 -0.66 25.77 -22.70
C GLY A 281 -0.97 27.07 -21.96
N GLU A 282 -2.02 27.10 -21.13
CA GLU A 282 -2.38 28.27 -20.32
C GLU A 282 -1.74 28.21 -18.93
N TYR A 283 -1.24 29.35 -18.47
CA TYR A 283 -0.58 29.46 -17.16
C TYR A 283 -1.54 29.99 -16.09
N VAL A 284 -2.02 29.08 -15.23
CA VAL A 284 -2.90 29.42 -14.09
C VAL A 284 -2.26 29.00 -12.77
N ARG A 285 -1.97 29.95 -11.89
CA ARG A 285 -1.27 29.78 -10.60
C ARG A 285 -1.87 30.68 -9.51
N TRP A 286 -1.38 30.55 -8.28
CA TRP A 286 -1.88 31.29 -7.12
C TRP A 286 -1.98 32.82 -7.31
N ASN A 287 -1.15 33.41 -8.17
CA ASN A 287 -1.15 34.85 -8.44
C ASN A 287 -2.23 35.31 -9.44
N ASN A 288 -2.82 34.42 -10.24
CA ASN A 288 -3.84 34.78 -11.25
C ASN A 288 -5.07 33.84 -11.26
N PHE A 289 -5.10 32.81 -10.40
CA PHE A 289 -6.18 31.81 -10.33
C PHE A 289 -7.57 32.42 -10.12
N LEU A 290 -7.66 33.55 -9.42
CA LEU A 290 -8.93 34.23 -9.15
C LEU A 290 -9.44 35.06 -10.34
N ASP A 291 -8.55 35.40 -11.28
CA ASP A 291 -8.86 36.28 -12.41
C ASP A 291 -9.11 35.50 -13.72
N VAL A 292 -8.69 34.23 -13.77
CA VAL A 292 -8.83 33.37 -14.95
C VAL A 292 -10.04 32.45 -14.78
N LEU A 293 -11.01 32.57 -15.68
CA LEU A 293 -12.18 31.69 -15.70
C LEU A 293 -11.78 30.32 -16.29
N PRO A 294 -12.14 29.19 -15.64
CA PRO A 294 -11.87 27.85 -16.18
C PRO A 294 -12.74 27.52 -17.41
N HIS A 295 -13.85 28.22 -17.59
CA HIS A 295 -14.75 28.09 -18.73
C HIS A 295 -15.22 29.48 -19.18
N PRO A 296 -15.35 29.77 -20.49
CA PRO A 296 -15.66 31.11 -20.99
C PRO A 296 -16.95 31.74 -20.41
N GLN A 297 -17.94 30.92 -20.09
CA GLN A 297 -19.23 31.37 -19.52
C GLN A 297 -19.26 31.39 -17.98
N GLY A 298 -18.12 31.13 -17.33
CA GLY A 298 -18.00 31.12 -15.87
C GLY A 298 -19.01 30.18 -15.20
N LEU A 299 -19.53 30.59 -14.04
CA LEU A 299 -20.52 29.83 -13.26
C LEU A 299 -21.97 30.05 -13.70
N GLY A 300 -22.24 30.91 -14.69
CA GLY A 300 -23.60 31.19 -15.16
C GLY A 300 -24.41 29.93 -15.51
N PRO A 301 -23.89 29.05 -16.39
CA PRO A 301 -24.54 27.78 -16.75
C PRO A 301 -24.81 26.85 -15.57
N LEU A 302 -23.98 26.88 -14.52
CA LEU A 302 -24.19 26.09 -13.31
C LEU A 302 -25.49 26.49 -12.61
N PHE A 303 -25.69 27.79 -12.37
CA PHE A 303 -26.84 28.32 -11.65
C PHE A 303 -28.14 28.32 -12.48
N THR A 304 -28.04 28.38 -13.80
CA THR A 304 -29.21 28.28 -14.70
C THR A 304 -29.60 26.84 -15.02
N GLY A 305 -28.85 25.84 -14.55
CA GLY A 305 -29.10 24.42 -14.80
C GLY A 305 -28.72 23.94 -16.20
N GLN A 306 -27.98 24.75 -16.97
CA GLN A 306 -27.53 24.44 -18.33
C GLN A 306 -26.16 23.74 -18.33
N TRP A 307 -26.01 22.66 -17.56
CA TRP A 307 -24.71 22.01 -17.29
C TRP A 307 -24.09 21.37 -18.54
N ASN A 308 -24.90 21.06 -19.55
CA ASN A 308 -24.43 20.51 -20.82
C ASN A 308 -23.44 21.45 -21.54
N LEU A 309 -23.49 22.76 -21.27
CA LEU A 309 -22.57 23.74 -21.86
C LEU A 309 -21.11 23.47 -21.46
N TYR A 310 -20.85 22.93 -20.26
CA TYR A 310 -19.50 22.60 -19.79
C TYR A 310 -18.87 21.38 -20.49
N ALA A 311 -19.67 20.62 -21.25
CA ALA A 311 -19.21 19.46 -22.03
C ALA A 311 -19.02 19.78 -23.52
N GLN A 312 -19.37 20.99 -23.97
CA GLN A 312 -19.30 21.37 -25.38
C GLN A 312 -17.88 21.74 -25.80
N ASN A 313 -17.55 21.45 -27.05
CA ASN A 313 -16.23 21.68 -27.65
C ASN A 313 -15.10 21.03 -26.82
N PRO A 314 -15.06 19.68 -26.74
CA PRO A 314 -13.91 18.98 -26.16
C PRO A 314 -12.63 19.23 -26.96
N ASP A 315 -11.49 18.93 -26.35
CA ASP A 315 -10.20 18.95 -27.05
C ASP A 315 -10.26 18.01 -28.28
N SER A 316 -9.72 18.48 -29.41
CA SER A 316 -9.77 17.74 -30.67
C SER A 316 -8.85 16.51 -30.65
N SER A 317 -9.05 15.56 -31.57
CA SER A 317 -8.13 14.45 -31.77
C SER A 317 -6.72 14.88 -32.20
N SER A 318 -6.58 16.10 -32.73
CA SER A 318 -5.31 16.73 -33.12
C SER A 318 -4.72 17.63 -32.02
N HIS A 319 -5.28 17.63 -30.81
CA HIS A 319 -4.78 18.43 -29.70
C HIS A 319 -3.34 18.02 -29.35
N LEU A 320 -2.46 19.02 -29.22
CA LEU A 320 -1.09 18.84 -28.76
C LEU A 320 -1.01 19.23 -27.28
N PHE A 321 -0.87 18.24 -26.41
CA PHE A 321 -0.91 18.40 -24.96
C PHE A 321 0.22 19.32 -24.47
N GLY A 322 -0.17 20.38 -23.78
CA GLY A 322 0.69 21.44 -23.27
C GLY A 322 0.71 22.69 -24.15
N THR A 323 -0.10 22.74 -25.22
CA THR A 323 -0.13 23.84 -26.19
C THR A 323 -1.58 24.27 -26.50
N ALA A 324 -1.76 25.45 -27.08
CA ALA A 324 -3.06 25.94 -27.50
C ALA A 324 -3.58 25.31 -28.82
N GLN A 325 -2.82 24.41 -29.44
CA GLN A 325 -3.18 23.84 -30.73
C GLN A 325 -4.21 22.72 -30.58
N GLY A 326 -5.36 22.87 -31.23
CA GLY A 326 -6.43 21.88 -31.25
C GLY A 326 -7.19 21.76 -29.93
N THR A 327 -7.08 22.76 -29.06
CA THR A 327 -7.77 22.82 -27.76
C THR A 327 -9.25 23.13 -27.90
N GLY A 328 -10.02 22.61 -26.96
CA GLY A 328 -11.42 22.91 -26.76
C GLY A 328 -11.66 23.86 -25.59
N THR A 329 -12.92 24.02 -25.22
CA THR A 329 -13.34 24.79 -24.03
C THR A 329 -13.99 23.93 -22.96
N ALA A 330 -14.35 22.68 -23.26
CA ALA A 330 -15.00 21.79 -22.31
C ALA A 330 -14.15 21.60 -21.04
N ILE A 331 -14.81 21.48 -19.90
CA ILE A 331 -14.17 21.20 -18.60
C ILE A 331 -14.63 19.88 -17.97
N LEU A 332 -15.80 19.38 -18.38
CA LEU A 332 -16.39 18.14 -17.89
C LEU A 332 -16.96 17.37 -19.07
N THR A 333 -16.36 16.24 -19.42
CA THR A 333 -16.78 15.43 -20.58
C THR A 333 -17.06 13.98 -20.20
N LEU A 334 -17.54 13.19 -21.16
CA LEU A 334 -17.67 11.75 -21.02
C LEU A 334 -17.36 11.07 -22.36
N LEU A 335 -16.17 11.37 -22.91
CA LEU A 335 -15.74 10.98 -24.25
C LEU A 335 -15.49 9.48 -24.35
N GLY A 336 -14.90 8.90 -23.32
CA GLY A 336 -14.41 7.52 -23.34
C GLY A 336 -13.15 7.34 -24.19
N GLY A 337 -12.43 6.25 -23.95
CA GLY A 337 -11.17 5.95 -24.64
C GLY A 337 -10.00 6.83 -24.19
N PHE A 338 -9.06 7.08 -25.10
CA PHE A 338 -7.79 7.74 -24.79
C PHE A 338 -7.55 8.96 -25.68
N HIS A 339 -6.84 9.95 -25.14
CA HIS A 339 -6.32 11.07 -25.90
C HIS A 339 -5.24 10.56 -26.89
N PRO A 340 -5.35 10.82 -28.21
CA PRO A 340 -4.53 10.17 -29.22
C PRO A 340 -3.02 10.35 -29.05
N GLN A 341 -2.56 11.56 -28.72
CA GLN A 341 -1.13 11.84 -28.54
C GLN A 341 -0.55 11.21 -27.26
N THR A 342 -1.22 11.42 -26.12
CA THR A 342 -0.68 11.02 -24.81
C THR A 342 -0.98 9.57 -24.46
N GLN A 343 -1.88 8.92 -25.20
CA GLN A 343 -2.39 7.56 -24.97
C GLN A 343 -2.88 7.35 -23.53
N SER A 344 -3.48 8.39 -22.95
CA SER A 344 -4.02 8.37 -21.59
C SER A 344 -5.47 8.87 -21.56
N LEU A 345 -6.17 8.64 -20.46
CA LEU A 345 -7.52 9.13 -20.26
C LEU A 345 -7.60 10.66 -20.40
N TRP A 346 -8.72 11.15 -20.91
CA TRP A 346 -8.97 12.58 -21.04
C TRP A 346 -9.04 13.27 -19.67
N LEU A 347 -8.31 14.38 -19.49
CA LEU A 347 -8.33 15.12 -18.22
C LEU A 347 -9.74 15.62 -17.86
N THR A 348 -10.54 16.00 -18.85
CA THR A 348 -11.94 16.42 -18.69
C THR A 348 -12.87 15.27 -18.27
N ASP A 349 -12.60 14.03 -18.70
CA ASP A 349 -13.30 12.83 -18.22
C ASP A 349 -12.86 12.51 -16.77
N ILE A 350 -11.57 12.66 -16.45
CA ILE A 350 -11.05 12.46 -15.08
C ILE A 350 -11.67 13.50 -14.13
N ALA A 351 -11.76 14.77 -14.55
CA ALA A 351 -12.40 15.83 -13.76
C ALA A 351 -13.88 15.52 -13.51
N HIS A 352 -14.61 15.10 -14.55
CA HIS A 352 -16.01 14.72 -14.40
C HIS A 352 -16.20 13.47 -13.52
N HIS A 353 -15.32 12.48 -13.63
CA HIS A 353 -15.31 11.31 -12.76
C HIS A 353 -15.18 11.71 -11.28
N HIS A 354 -14.19 12.56 -10.94
CA HIS A 354 -13.98 13.01 -9.57
C HIS A 354 -15.16 13.84 -9.04
N LEU A 355 -15.78 14.66 -9.89
CA LEU A 355 -16.97 15.41 -9.51
C LEU A 355 -18.15 14.47 -9.20
N ALA A 356 -18.37 13.46 -10.05
CA ALA A 356 -19.44 12.49 -9.88
C ALA A 356 -19.26 11.66 -8.60
N ILE A 357 -18.07 11.11 -8.35
CA ILE A 357 -17.81 10.34 -7.13
C ILE A 357 -17.84 11.23 -5.87
N ALA A 358 -17.47 12.51 -5.98
CA ALA A 358 -17.58 13.43 -4.85
C ALA A 358 -19.03 13.53 -4.37
N PHE A 359 -20.00 13.69 -5.28
CA PHE A 359 -21.42 13.69 -4.91
C PHE A 359 -21.89 12.37 -4.34
N ILE A 360 -21.47 11.23 -4.90
CA ILE A 360 -21.79 9.90 -4.36
C ILE A 360 -21.31 9.79 -2.91
N PHE A 361 -20.07 10.19 -2.64
CA PHE A 361 -19.50 10.12 -1.30
C PHE A 361 -20.10 11.13 -0.33
N LEU A 362 -20.43 12.34 -0.78
CA LEU A 362 -21.15 13.32 0.02
C LEU A 362 -22.52 12.79 0.44
N VAL A 363 -23.28 12.19 -0.49
CA VAL A 363 -24.58 11.57 -0.16
C VAL A 363 -24.41 10.37 0.77
N ALA A 364 -23.47 9.47 0.47
CA ALA A 364 -23.20 8.29 1.29
C ALA A 364 -22.76 8.64 2.72
N GLY A 365 -22.01 9.72 2.91
CA GLY A 365 -21.61 10.18 4.24
C GLY A 365 -22.75 10.70 5.12
N HIS A 366 -23.96 10.87 4.59
CA HIS A 366 -25.16 11.25 5.36
C HIS A 366 -26.09 10.05 5.67
N MET A 367 -25.67 8.82 5.36
CA MET A 367 -26.49 7.62 5.56
C MET A 367 -26.61 7.21 7.04
N TYR A 368 -25.54 7.34 7.81
CA TYR A 368 -25.46 6.81 9.17
C TYR A 368 -25.92 7.82 10.22
N ARG A 369 -26.60 7.32 11.26
CA ARG A 369 -27.19 8.15 12.31
C ARG A 369 -26.10 8.82 13.14
N THR A 370 -26.34 10.08 13.46
CA THR A 370 -25.47 10.92 14.29
C THR A 370 -26.25 11.55 15.43
N ASN A 371 -25.63 12.46 16.18
CA ASN A 371 -26.28 13.25 17.24
C ASN A 371 -27.44 14.13 16.71
N PHE A 372 -27.60 14.26 15.38
CA PHE A 372 -28.75 14.92 14.76
C PHE A 372 -30.02 14.04 14.71
N GLY A 373 -29.96 12.79 15.19
CA GLY A 373 -31.13 11.92 15.37
C GLY A 373 -31.69 11.28 14.09
N ILE A 374 -31.19 11.65 12.90
CA ILE A 374 -31.62 11.13 11.59
C ILE A 374 -30.50 10.25 11.01
N GLY A 375 -30.86 9.15 10.35
CA GLY A 375 -29.94 8.19 9.72
C GLY A 375 -30.07 6.77 10.29
N HIS A 376 -29.22 5.86 9.79
CA HIS A 376 -29.21 4.44 10.17
C HIS A 376 -28.20 4.12 11.29
N SER A 377 -28.59 3.29 12.26
CA SER A 377 -27.68 2.63 13.20
C SER A 377 -27.10 1.37 12.54
N MET A 378 -25.77 1.27 12.44
CA MET A 378 -25.12 0.06 11.88
C MET A 378 -25.44 -1.19 12.69
N LYS A 379 -25.54 -1.06 14.01
CA LYS A 379 -25.91 -2.15 14.92
C LYS A 379 -27.31 -2.67 14.59
N ASP A 380 -28.30 -1.77 14.50
CA ASP A 380 -29.68 -2.13 14.20
C ASP A 380 -29.81 -2.77 12.82
N LEU A 381 -29.07 -2.25 11.82
CA LEU A 381 -29.02 -2.81 10.48
C LEU A 381 -28.49 -4.24 10.47
N LEU A 382 -27.38 -4.49 11.17
CA LEU A 382 -26.79 -5.83 11.26
C LEU A 382 -27.71 -6.79 12.03
N ASP A 383 -28.25 -6.37 13.17
CA ASP A 383 -29.13 -7.21 14.00
C ASP A 383 -30.46 -7.56 13.29
N ALA A 384 -30.96 -6.67 12.43
CA ALA A 384 -32.14 -6.91 11.62
C ALA A 384 -31.87 -7.77 10.37
N HIS A 385 -30.62 -7.83 9.90
CA HIS A 385 -30.25 -8.57 8.70
C HIS A 385 -30.10 -10.07 8.97
N ILE A 386 -31.24 -10.74 9.09
CA ILE A 386 -31.35 -12.20 9.27
C ILE A 386 -31.90 -12.79 7.98
N PRO A 387 -31.26 -13.84 7.41
CA PRO A 387 -31.73 -14.40 6.16
C PRO A 387 -33.13 -15.00 6.31
N PRO A 388 -34.05 -14.75 5.35
CA PRO A 388 -35.43 -15.22 5.45
C PRO A 388 -35.54 -16.76 5.46
N GLY A 389 -34.55 -17.45 4.90
CA GLY A 389 -34.50 -18.92 4.86
C GLY A 389 -33.93 -19.60 6.12
N GLY A 390 -33.51 -18.85 7.15
CA GLY A 390 -33.03 -19.39 8.43
C GLY A 390 -31.72 -20.22 8.38
N ARG A 391 -31.10 -20.38 7.20
CA ARG A 391 -29.93 -21.26 7.01
C ARG A 391 -28.62 -20.74 7.64
N LEU A 392 -28.56 -19.48 8.08
CA LEU A 392 -27.36 -18.86 8.67
C LEU A 392 -27.54 -18.53 10.17
N GLY A 393 -28.38 -19.30 10.88
CA GLY A 393 -28.61 -19.14 12.32
C GLY A 393 -29.13 -17.76 12.69
N ARG A 394 -28.53 -17.14 13.72
CA ARG A 394 -28.83 -15.76 14.17
C ARG A 394 -28.37 -14.65 13.22
N GLY A 395 -27.78 -14.98 12.07
CA GLY A 395 -27.35 -14.00 11.06
C GLY A 395 -26.19 -13.14 11.57
N HIS A 396 -26.28 -11.82 11.40
CA HIS A 396 -25.22 -10.87 11.75
C HIS A 396 -25.28 -10.36 13.21
N LYS A 397 -26.14 -10.93 14.06
CA LYS A 397 -26.26 -10.51 15.46
C LYS A 397 -24.93 -10.61 16.21
N GLY A 398 -24.61 -9.56 16.95
CA GLY A 398 -23.37 -9.45 17.74
C GLY A 398 -22.10 -9.11 16.92
N LEU A 399 -22.18 -9.06 15.59
CA LEU A 399 -21.02 -8.70 14.76
C LEU A 399 -20.59 -7.24 14.95
N TYR A 400 -21.53 -6.31 15.16
CA TYR A 400 -21.18 -4.91 15.38
C TYR A 400 -20.22 -4.75 16.56
N ASP A 401 -20.57 -5.32 17.72
CA ASP A 401 -19.74 -5.25 18.92
C ASP A 401 -18.43 -6.05 18.75
N THR A 402 -18.48 -7.21 18.06
CA THR A 402 -17.28 -8.03 17.78
C THR A 402 -16.25 -7.28 16.91
N ILE A 403 -16.72 -6.56 15.88
CA ILE A 403 -15.86 -5.77 14.99
C ILE A 403 -15.37 -4.50 15.70
N ASN A 404 -16.27 -3.79 16.38
CA ASN A 404 -15.96 -2.50 16.98
C ASN A 404 -14.96 -2.61 18.16
N ASN A 405 -14.99 -3.72 18.89
CA ASN A 405 -14.15 -3.91 20.07
C ASN A 405 -12.80 -4.59 19.78
N SER A 406 -12.54 -5.05 18.55
CA SER A 406 -11.27 -5.68 18.16
C SER A 406 -10.52 -4.84 17.11
N LEU A 407 -9.35 -4.31 17.49
CA LEU A 407 -8.44 -3.62 16.57
C LEU A 407 -7.89 -4.58 15.51
N HIS A 408 -7.66 -5.85 15.85
CA HIS A 408 -7.20 -6.86 14.90
C HIS A 408 -8.25 -7.22 13.85
N PHE A 409 -9.54 -7.29 14.22
CA PHE A 409 -10.61 -7.49 13.22
C PHE A 409 -10.70 -6.29 12.26
N GLN A 410 -10.66 -5.07 12.79
CA GLN A 410 -10.68 -3.85 11.99
C GLN A 410 -9.48 -3.77 11.04
N LEU A 411 -8.28 -4.04 11.55
CA LEU A 411 -7.06 -4.05 10.75
C LEU A 411 -7.12 -5.14 9.67
N GLY A 412 -7.61 -6.34 10.00
CA GLY A 412 -7.84 -7.41 9.03
C GLY A 412 -8.75 -6.99 7.87
N LEU A 413 -9.90 -6.37 8.17
CA LEU A 413 -10.82 -5.85 7.15
C LEU A 413 -10.24 -4.70 6.33
N ALA A 414 -9.55 -3.76 6.98
CA ALA A 414 -8.93 -2.61 6.33
C ALA A 414 -7.83 -3.07 5.36
N LEU A 415 -6.97 -4.00 5.78
CA LEU A 415 -5.96 -4.60 4.92
C LEU A 415 -6.59 -5.39 3.78
N ALA A 416 -7.61 -6.22 4.04
CA ALA A 416 -8.27 -6.97 2.96
C ALA A 416 -8.86 -6.03 1.89
N SER A 417 -9.54 -4.96 2.33
CA SER A 417 -10.13 -3.96 1.42
C SER A 417 -9.05 -3.20 0.66
N LEU A 418 -8.00 -2.76 1.34
CA LEU A 418 -6.89 -2.04 0.72
C LEU A 418 -6.12 -2.92 -0.26
N GLY A 419 -5.85 -4.19 0.08
CA GLY A 419 -5.16 -5.13 -0.78
C GLY A 419 -5.91 -5.41 -2.08
N VAL A 420 -7.24 -5.54 -2.02
CA VAL A 420 -8.11 -5.65 -3.21
C VAL A 420 -7.99 -4.39 -4.07
N ILE A 421 -8.11 -3.20 -3.47
CA ILE A 421 -8.02 -1.93 -4.20
C ILE A 421 -6.60 -1.72 -4.77
N THR A 422 -5.54 -2.10 -4.06
CA THR A 422 -4.15 -1.99 -4.55
C THR A 422 -3.93 -2.88 -5.78
N SER A 423 -4.47 -4.10 -5.79
CA SER A 423 -4.42 -4.95 -6.99
C SER A 423 -5.26 -4.37 -8.12
N LEU A 424 -6.44 -3.81 -7.81
CA LEU A 424 -7.29 -3.14 -8.80
C LEU A 424 -6.59 -1.92 -9.43
N VAL A 425 -5.85 -1.15 -8.63
CA VAL A 425 -5.00 -0.04 -9.11
C VAL A 425 -3.98 -0.56 -10.12
N ALA A 426 -3.28 -1.67 -9.83
CA ALA A 426 -2.34 -2.26 -10.77
C ALA A 426 -3.02 -2.66 -12.08
N GLN A 427 -4.16 -3.36 -12.02
CA GLN A 427 -4.89 -3.83 -13.21
C GLN A 427 -5.43 -2.67 -14.05
N HIS A 428 -6.02 -1.65 -13.41
CA HIS A 428 -6.61 -0.52 -14.13
C HIS A 428 -5.57 0.44 -14.67
N MET A 429 -4.46 0.70 -13.96
CA MET A 429 -3.47 1.67 -14.41
C MET A 429 -2.73 1.24 -15.68
N TYR A 430 -2.53 -0.06 -15.91
CA TYR A 430 -1.90 -0.50 -17.15
C TYR A 430 -2.88 -0.55 -18.33
N SER A 431 -4.13 -0.97 -18.10
CA SER A 431 -5.14 -1.09 -19.16
C SER A 431 -5.84 0.21 -19.51
N LEU A 432 -5.95 1.14 -18.54
CA LEU A 432 -6.55 2.46 -18.66
C LEU A 432 -5.54 3.53 -18.16
N PRO A 433 -4.49 3.82 -18.93
CA PRO A 433 -3.44 4.74 -18.50
C PRO A 433 -4.02 6.13 -18.15
N THR A 434 -3.82 6.57 -16.92
CA THR A 434 -4.40 7.83 -16.41
C THR A 434 -3.51 9.05 -16.61
N TYR A 435 -2.20 8.84 -16.78
CA TYR A 435 -1.21 9.90 -16.83
C TYR A 435 -0.64 10.08 -18.23
N ALA A 436 -0.47 11.33 -18.66
CA ALA A 436 0.00 11.63 -20.00
C ALA A 436 1.37 10.99 -20.28
N PHE A 437 1.48 10.29 -21.42
CA PHE A 437 2.68 9.59 -21.90
C PHE A 437 3.14 8.38 -21.08
N ILE A 438 2.42 7.98 -20.04
CA ILE A 438 2.85 6.83 -19.23
C ILE A 438 2.75 5.49 -19.98
N ALA A 439 1.83 5.39 -20.95
CA ALA A 439 1.68 4.20 -21.79
C ALA A 439 2.87 3.98 -22.74
N GLN A 440 3.66 5.02 -22.99
CA GLN A 440 4.85 5.00 -23.85
C GLN A 440 6.13 4.76 -23.04
N ASP A 441 6.08 4.94 -21.71
CA ASP A 441 7.16 4.62 -20.79
C ASP A 441 7.00 3.19 -20.24
N PHE A 442 7.45 2.22 -21.05
CA PHE A 442 7.29 0.79 -20.80
C PHE A 442 7.93 0.34 -19.49
N THR A 443 9.11 0.88 -19.15
CA THR A 443 9.83 0.49 -17.91
C THR A 443 9.07 0.99 -16.68
N THR A 444 8.54 2.21 -16.71
CA THR A 444 7.68 2.73 -15.64
C THR A 444 6.39 1.94 -15.51
N GLN A 445 5.73 1.59 -16.63
CA GLN A 445 4.49 0.79 -16.59
C GLN A 445 4.74 -0.58 -15.96
N ALA A 446 5.84 -1.24 -16.33
CA ALA A 446 6.25 -2.52 -15.76
C ALA A 446 6.56 -2.44 -14.27
N ALA A 447 7.31 -1.41 -13.85
CA ALA A 447 7.65 -1.17 -12.46
C ALA A 447 6.40 -0.91 -11.61
N LEU A 448 5.48 -0.05 -12.07
CA LEU A 448 4.25 0.29 -11.35
C LEU A 448 3.30 -0.90 -11.19
N TYR A 449 3.09 -1.70 -12.25
CA TYR A 449 2.27 -2.90 -12.17
C TYR A 449 2.84 -3.87 -11.15
N THR A 450 4.14 -4.18 -11.26
CA THR A 450 4.83 -5.12 -10.38
C THR A 450 4.81 -4.63 -8.93
N HIS A 451 5.14 -3.36 -8.69
CA HIS A 451 5.17 -2.75 -7.37
C HIS A 451 3.83 -2.88 -6.64
N HIS A 452 2.73 -2.47 -7.27
CA HIS A 452 1.42 -2.54 -6.64
C HIS A 452 0.94 -3.98 -6.43
N GLN A 453 1.27 -4.93 -7.31
CA GLN A 453 0.91 -6.33 -7.12
C GLN A 453 1.63 -6.99 -5.93
N TYR A 454 2.93 -6.70 -5.74
CA TYR A 454 3.64 -7.19 -4.55
C TYR A 454 3.09 -6.56 -3.27
N ILE A 455 2.82 -5.25 -3.25
CA ILE A 455 2.20 -4.59 -2.10
C ILE A 455 0.83 -5.20 -1.79
N ALA A 456 -0.01 -5.41 -2.80
CA ALA A 456 -1.32 -6.06 -2.63
C ALA A 456 -1.16 -7.46 -1.99
N GLY A 457 -0.20 -8.26 -2.46
CA GLY A 457 0.10 -9.57 -1.89
C GLY A 457 0.46 -9.52 -0.39
N PHE A 458 1.37 -8.62 0.02
CA PHE A 458 1.76 -8.44 1.42
C PHE A 458 0.62 -7.91 2.30
N ILE A 459 -0.16 -6.97 1.80
CA ILE A 459 -1.32 -6.43 2.52
C ILE A 459 -2.38 -7.53 2.70
N MET A 460 -2.64 -8.34 1.67
CA MET A 460 -3.60 -9.45 1.75
C MET A 460 -3.15 -10.53 2.73
N THR A 461 -1.88 -10.93 2.76
CA THR A 461 -1.40 -11.89 3.78
C THR A 461 -1.48 -11.33 5.19
N GLY A 462 -1.18 -10.03 5.36
CA GLY A 462 -1.37 -9.31 6.64
C GLY A 462 -2.83 -9.30 7.11
N ALA A 463 -3.79 -9.16 6.19
CA ALA A 463 -5.21 -9.19 6.52
C ALA A 463 -5.62 -10.50 7.21
N PHE A 464 -5.19 -11.64 6.65
CA PHE A 464 -5.48 -12.96 7.22
C PHE A 464 -4.66 -13.24 8.49
N ALA A 465 -3.43 -12.72 8.59
CA ALA A 465 -2.64 -12.80 9.82
C ALA A 465 -3.37 -12.12 10.99
N HIS A 466 -3.88 -10.90 10.80
CA HIS A 466 -4.66 -10.20 11.82
C HIS A 466 -6.03 -10.84 12.08
N GLY A 467 -6.65 -11.46 11.06
CA GLY A 467 -7.83 -12.32 11.25
C GLY A 467 -7.54 -13.53 12.17
N ALA A 468 -6.39 -14.18 12.00
CA ALA A 468 -5.97 -15.28 12.88
C ALA A 468 -5.65 -14.80 14.30
N ILE A 469 -5.00 -13.65 14.45
CA ILE A 469 -4.73 -13.03 15.75
C ILE A 469 -6.06 -12.70 16.47
N PHE A 470 -7.03 -12.13 15.76
CA PHE A 470 -8.39 -11.90 16.28
C PHE A 470 -9.02 -13.19 16.83
N PHE A 471 -8.96 -14.31 16.08
CA PHE A 471 -9.53 -15.57 16.55
C PHE A 471 -8.88 -16.10 17.82
N ILE A 472 -7.62 -15.76 18.08
CA ILE A 472 -6.89 -16.17 19.28
C ILE A 472 -7.19 -15.23 20.45
N ARG A 473 -6.98 -13.92 20.25
CA ARG A 473 -6.97 -12.91 21.32
C ARG A 473 -8.36 -12.37 21.67
N ASP A 474 -9.20 -12.13 20.67
CA ASP A 474 -10.38 -11.26 20.84
C ASP A 474 -11.72 -11.98 20.63
N TYR A 475 -11.73 -13.12 19.91
CA TYR A 475 -12.96 -13.84 19.61
C TYR A 475 -13.61 -14.44 20.87
N ASN A 476 -14.84 -14.01 21.15
CA ASN A 476 -15.70 -14.55 22.20
C ASN A 476 -16.81 -15.46 21.63
N PRO A 477 -16.79 -16.78 21.90
CA PRO A 477 -17.81 -17.72 21.42
C PRO A 477 -19.23 -17.44 21.94
N GLU A 478 -19.38 -16.99 23.19
CA GLU A 478 -20.70 -16.75 23.79
C GLU A 478 -21.41 -15.58 23.10
N GLN A 479 -20.69 -14.49 22.84
CA GLN A 479 -21.23 -13.33 22.12
C GLN A 479 -21.63 -13.69 20.68
N ASN A 480 -20.88 -14.60 20.06
CA ASN A 480 -21.05 -15.00 18.67
C ASN A 480 -21.88 -16.28 18.47
N GLU A 481 -22.51 -16.82 19.51
CA GLU A 481 -23.21 -18.10 19.47
C GLU A 481 -24.19 -18.20 18.28
N ASP A 482 -24.15 -19.26 17.47
CA ASP A 482 -25.04 -19.46 16.30
C ASP A 482 -25.16 -18.26 15.32
N ASN A 483 -24.24 -17.29 15.34
CA ASN A 483 -24.16 -16.26 14.31
C ASN A 483 -23.31 -16.75 13.13
N VAL A 484 -23.20 -15.95 12.06
CA VAL A 484 -22.44 -16.36 10.86
C VAL A 484 -20.97 -16.72 11.14
N LEU A 485 -20.34 -16.09 12.14
CA LEU A 485 -18.94 -16.30 12.47
C LEU A 485 -18.75 -17.61 13.23
N ALA A 486 -19.59 -17.90 14.22
CA ALA A 486 -19.57 -19.19 14.92
C ALA A 486 -19.91 -20.34 13.97
N ARG A 487 -20.94 -20.19 13.13
CA ARG A 487 -21.33 -21.22 12.18
C ARG A 487 -20.19 -21.56 11.23
N MET A 488 -19.44 -20.57 10.73
CA MET A 488 -18.26 -20.82 9.89
C MET A 488 -17.22 -21.72 10.60
N LEU A 489 -16.99 -21.52 11.90
CA LEU A 489 -16.09 -22.36 12.68
C LEU A 489 -16.64 -23.79 12.85
N ASP A 490 -17.96 -23.96 12.98
CA ASP A 490 -18.61 -25.27 13.15
C ASP A 490 -18.45 -26.20 11.93
N HIS A 491 -18.23 -25.63 10.73
CA HIS A 491 -18.00 -26.39 9.49
C HIS A 491 -16.66 -26.06 8.82
N LYS A 492 -15.67 -25.64 9.62
CA LYS A 492 -14.34 -25.27 9.11
C LYS A 492 -13.67 -26.38 8.30
N GLU A 493 -13.86 -27.65 8.68
CA GLU A 493 -13.28 -28.79 7.97
C GLU A 493 -13.80 -28.89 6.54
N ALA A 494 -15.09 -28.58 6.33
CA ALA A 494 -15.67 -28.56 4.98
C ALA A 494 -15.06 -27.43 4.14
N ILE A 495 -14.89 -26.23 4.69
CA ILE A 495 -14.26 -25.11 3.99
C ILE A 495 -12.83 -25.48 3.57
N ILE A 496 -12.04 -25.99 4.53
CA ILE A 496 -10.64 -26.37 4.32
C ILE A 496 -10.55 -27.52 3.30
N SER A 497 -11.40 -28.54 3.37
CA SER A 497 -11.36 -29.68 2.45
C SER A 497 -11.70 -29.27 1.02
N HIS A 498 -12.65 -28.36 0.82
CA HIS A 498 -13.01 -27.86 -0.51
C HIS A 498 -11.91 -26.99 -1.12
N LEU A 499 -11.29 -26.10 -0.33
CA LEU A 499 -10.11 -25.34 -0.76
C LEU A 499 -8.95 -26.27 -1.12
N SER A 500 -8.71 -27.32 -0.32
CA SER A 500 -7.70 -28.33 -0.62
C SER A 500 -7.98 -29.08 -1.91
N TRP A 501 -9.23 -29.51 -2.14
CA TRP A 501 -9.64 -30.14 -3.39
C TRP A 501 -9.44 -29.21 -4.58
N ALA A 502 -9.85 -27.94 -4.49
CA ALA A 502 -9.69 -26.96 -5.56
C ALA A 502 -8.21 -26.72 -5.91
N SER A 503 -7.34 -26.56 -4.90
CA SER A 503 -5.89 -26.44 -5.08
C SER A 503 -5.29 -27.67 -5.76
N LEU A 504 -5.64 -28.88 -5.31
CA LEU A 504 -5.15 -30.11 -5.92
C LEU A 504 -5.65 -30.28 -7.35
N PHE A 505 -6.94 -30.03 -7.59
CA PHE A 505 -7.53 -30.09 -8.91
C PHE A 505 -6.85 -29.13 -9.88
N LEU A 506 -6.70 -27.85 -9.52
CA LEU A 506 -6.00 -26.87 -10.34
C LEU A 506 -4.54 -27.26 -10.56
N GLY A 507 -3.86 -27.74 -9.51
CA GLY A 507 -2.45 -28.16 -9.56
C GLY A 507 -2.20 -29.30 -10.54
N PHE A 508 -2.95 -30.40 -10.40
CA PHE A 508 -2.80 -31.57 -11.27
C PHE A 508 -3.07 -31.25 -12.74
N HIS A 509 -4.15 -30.51 -13.03
CA HIS A 509 -4.51 -30.24 -14.42
C HIS A 509 -3.62 -29.17 -15.06
N THR A 510 -3.31 -28.08 -14.35
CA THR A 510 -2.48 -27.01 -14.92
C THR A 510 -1.06 -27.48 -15.17
N LEU A 511 -0.41 -28.09 -14.17
CA LEU A 511 0.95 -28.63 -14.34
C LEU A 511 0.95 -29.80 -15.33
N GLY A 512 -0.06 -30.66 -15.28
CA GLY A 512 -0.20 -31.79 -16.21
C GLY A 512 -0.27 -31.34 -17.66
N LEU A 513 -1.03 -30.28 -17.97
CA LEU A 513 -1.11 -29.70 -19.32
C LEU A 513 0.21 -29.06 -19.75
N TYR A 514 0.86 -28.29 -18.87
CA TYR A 514 2.18 -27.71 -19.16
C TYR A 514 3.22 -28.80 -19.50
N VAL A 515 3.31 -29.84 -18.67
CA VAL A 515 4.24 -30.96 -18.87
C VAL A 515 3.89 -31.75 -20.13
N HIS A 516 2.60 -32.00 -20.40
CA HIS A 516 2.17 -32.62 -21.66
C HIS A 516 2.66 -31.81 -22.86
N ASN A 517 2.45 -30.50 -22.86
CA ASN A 517 2.84 -29.62 -23.96
C ASN A 517 4.36 -29.56 -24.13
N ASP A 518 5.14 -29.49 -23.04
CA ASP A 518 6.61 -29.60 -23.10
C ASP A 518 7.06 -30.91 -23.75
N VAL A 519 6.46 -32.05 -23.38
CA VAL A 519 6.82 -33.36 -23.95
C VAL A 519 6.46 -33.44 -25.44
N MET A 520 5.28 -32.94 -25.84
CA MET A 520 4.88 -32.93 -27.25
C MET A 520 5.80 -32.05 -28.10
N LEU A 521 6.23 -30.91 -27.56
CA LEU A 521 7.21 -30.05 -28.24
C LEU A 521 8.58 -30.73 -28.32
N ALA A 522 9.04 -31.35 -27.24
CA ALA A 522 10.33 -32.05 -27.20
C ALA A 522 10.38 -33.23 -28.19
N PHE A 523 9.25 -33.88 -28.47
CA PHE A 523 9.13 -34.92 -29.49
C PHE A 523 8.95 -34.39 -30.92
N GLY A 524 8.95 -33.07 -31.13
CA GLY A 524 8.80 -32.46 -32.44
C GLY A 524 7.38 -32.58 -33.02
N THR A 525 6.37 -32.77 -32.16
CA THR A 525 4.94 -32.86 -32.55
C THR A 525 4.12 -31.75 -31.87
N PRO A 526 4.39 -30.47 -32.13
CA PRO A 526 3.70 -29.35 -31.48
C PRO A 526 2.19 -29.32 -31.74
N GLU A 527 1.72 -29.91 -32.83
CA GLU A 527 0.30 -30.05 -33.18
C GLU A 527 -0.49 -30.97 -32.22
N LYS A 528 0.22 -31.77 -31.41
CA LYS A 528 -0.39 -32.65 -30.39
C LYS A 528 -0.48 -32.01 -29.00
N GLN A 529 -0.07 -30.76 -28.86
CA GLN A 529 -0.30 -29.98 -27.66
C GLN A 529 -1.80 -29.83 -27.40
N ILE A 530 -2.17 -29.73 -26.13
CA ILE A 530 -3.55 -29.45 -25.73
C ILE A 530 -3.67 -27.94 -25.56
N LEU A 531 -4.28 -27.29 -26.55
CA LEU A 531 -4.48 -25.84 -26.60
C LEU A 531 -5.96 -25.54 -26.34
N ILE A 532 -6.25 -24.94 -25.19
CA ILE A 532 -7.62 -24.62 -24.76
C ILE A 532 -7.84 -23.12 -24.89
N GLU A 533 -8.82 -22.72 -25.68
CA GLU A 533 -9.19 -21.30 -25.83
C GLU A 533 -9.93 -20.78 -24.60
N PRO A 534 -9.60 -19.58 -24.07
CA PRO A 534 -10.31 -18.96 -22.95
C PRO A 534 -11.62 -18.30 -23.41
N ILE A 535 -12.54 -19.11 -23.96
CA ILE A 535 -13.81 -18.66 -24.60
C ILE A 535 -14.62 -17.73 -23.69
N PHE A 536 -14.69 -18.01 -22.38
CA PHE A 536 -15.42 -17.16 -21.44
C PHE A 536 -14.82 -15.76 -21.32
N ALA A 537 -13.49 -15.65 -21.29
CA ALA A 537 -12.82 -14.36 -21.21
C ALA A 537 -12.89 -13.63 -22.57
N GLN A 538 -12.78 -14.34 -23.69
CA GLN A 538 -12.97 -13.76 -25.03
C GLN A 538 -14.41 -13.23 -25.21
N TRP A 539 -15.41 -13.97 -24.69
CA TRP A 539 -16.79 -13.52 -24.66
C TRP A 539 -16.96 -12.24 -23.83
N ILE A 540 -16.29 -12.10 -22.68
CA ILE A 540 -16.30 -10.85 -21.90
C ILE A 540 -15.68 -9.69 -22.71
N GLN A 541 -14.57 -9.91 -23.41
CA GLN A 541 -13.98 -8.88 -24.27
C GLN A 541 -14.96 -8.45 -25.38
N SER A 542 -15.67 -9.39 -26.00
CA SER A 542 -16.72 -9.07 -26.99
C SER A 542 -17.96 -8.43 -26.38
N ALA A 543 -18.37 -8.82 -25.17
CA ALA A 543 -19.42 -8.13 -24.44
C ALA A 543 -19.07 -6.66 -24.17
N HIS A 544 -17.77 -6.36 -24.05
CA HIS A 544 -17.23 -5.00 -23.95
C HIS A 544 -16.93 -4.32 -25.30
N GLY A 545 -17.34 -4.92 -26.43
CA GLY A 545 -17.25 -4.27 -27.74
C GLY A 545 -16.04 -4.65 -28.58
N LYS A 546 -15.21 -5.60 -28.14
CA LYS A 546 -14.14 -6.14 -28.96
C LYS A 546 -14.68 -7.06 -30.04
N THR A 547 -14.47 -6.68 -31.30
CA THR A 547 -15.08 -7.33 -32.47
C THR A 547 -14.25 -8.49 -33.04
N SER A 548 -12.96 -8.56 -32.70
CA SER A 548 -11.99 -9.52 -33.27
C SER A 548 -12.35 -11.00 -33.09
N TYR A 549 -13.17 -11.34 -32.09
CA TYR A 549 -13.57 -12.73 -31.81
C TYR A 549 -14.89 -13.15 -32.49
N GLY A 550 -15.68 -12.20 -33.01
CA GLY A 550 -16.90 -12.51 -33.76
C GLY A 550 -18.09 -13.05 -32.95
N PHE A 551 -18.14 -12.86 -31.63
CA PHE A 551 -19.29 -13.32 -30.81
C PHE A 551 -20.60 -12.54 -31.04
N ASP A 552 -20.53 -11.29 -31.54
CA ASP A 552 -21.69 -10.40 -31.79
C ASP A 552 -22.68 -10.33 -30.61
N VAL A 553 -22.18 -9.91 -29.44
CA VAL A 553 -22.93 -9.88 -28.17
C VAL A 553 -22.76 -8.54 -27.45
N LEU A 554 -23.85 -8.04 -26.85
CA LEU A 554 -23.91 -6.79 -26.08
C LEU A 554 -23.28 -5.62 -26.84
N LEU A 555 -22.13 -5.08 -26.40
CA LEU A 555 -21.51 -3.90 -27.01
C LEU A 555 -20.78 -4.19 -28.32
N SER A 556 -20.47 -5.46 -28.65
CA SER A 556 -19.96 -5.82 -29.98
C SER A 556 -21.08 -5.90 -31.03
N SER A 557 -22.34 -5.92 -30.60
CA SER A 557 -23.51 -5.91 -31.48
C SER A 557 -24.06 -4.50 -31.65
N THR A 558 -24.02 -3.98 -32.88
CA THR A 558 -24.44 -2.60 -33.21
C THR A 558 -25.95 -2.37 -33.11
N SER A 559 -26.74 -3.44 -32.98
CA SER A 559 -28.20 -3.38 -32.86
C SER A 559 -28.72 -3.53 -31.42
N GLY A 560 -27.84 -3.85 -30.46
CA GLY A 560 -28.23 -4.18 -29.09
C GLY A 560 -28.72 -2.96 -28.27
N PRO A 561 -29.62 -3.16 -27.28
CA PRO A 561 -30.04 -2.08 -26.38
C PRO A 561 -28.88 -1.42 -25.62
N ALA A 562 -27.90 -2.22 -25.19
CA ALA A 562 -26.70 -1.73 -24.49
C ALA A 562 -25.86 -0.80 -25.39
N PHE A 563 -25.67 -1.18 -26.66
CA PHE A 563 -24.98 -0.35 -27.65
C PHE A 563 -25.72 0.96 -27.88
N ASN A 564 -27.03 0.88 -28.13
CA ASN A 564 -27.86 2.06 -28.42
C ASN A 564 -27.89 3.07 -27.27
N ALA A 565 -27.86 2.62 -26.01
CA ALA A 565 -27.85 3.49 -24.84
C ALA A 565 -26.56 4.33 -24.71
N GLY A 566 -25.41 3.78 -25.10
CA GLY A 566 -24.11 4.46 -24.98
C GLY A 566 -23.64 5.21 -26.22
N ARG A 567 -24.25 4.95 -27.40
CA ARG A 567 -23.72 5.33 -28.73
C ARG A 567 -23.44 6.83 -28.95
N SER A 568 -24.08 7.72 -28.20
CA SER A 568 -23.94 9.18 -28.34
C SER A 568 -23.15 9.83 -27.20
N ILE A 569 -22.55 9.05 -26.31
CA ILE A 569 -21.87 9.56 -25.11
C ILE A 569 -20.42 9.04 -25.07
N TRP A 570 -20.16 7.95 -24.34
CA TRP A 570 -18.81 7.40 -24.12
C TRP A 570 -18.45 6.26 -25.07
N LEU A 571 -19.46 5.61 -25.67
CA LEU A 571 -19.27 4.34 -26.37
C LEU A 571 -18.41 4.47 -27.63
N PRO A 572 -18.51 5.52 -28.47
CA PRO A 572 -17.65 5.66 -29.65
C PRO A 572 -16.15 5.71 -29.29
N GLY A 573 -15.78 6.50 -28.27
CA GLY A 573 -14.40 6.60 -27.80
C GLY A 573 -13.90 5.28 -27.20
N TRP A 574 -14.75 4.60 -26.43
CA TRP A 574 -14.46 3.26 -25.91
C TRP A 574 -14.26 2.21 -27.01
N LEU A 575 -15.16 2.14 -27.98
CA LEU A 575 -15.08 1.16 -29.07
C LEU A 575 -13.85 1.37 -29.95
N ASN A 576 -13.44 2.63 -30.14
CA ASN A 576 -12.18 2.94 -30.80
C ASN A 576 -11.00 2.38 -29.98
N ALA A 577 -10.93 2.68 -28.68
CA ALA A 577 -9.84 2.22 -27.83
C ALA A 577 -9.76 0.69 -27.69
N VAL A 578 -10.88 -0.02 -27.50
CA VAL A 578 -10.89 -1.47 -27.25
C VAL A 578 -10.60 -2.32 -28.50
N ASN A 579 -10.77 -1.75 -29.70
CA ASN A 579 -10.46 -2.42 -30.97
C ASN A 579 -9.10 -1.99 -31.56
N GLU A 580 -8.39 -1.09 -30.89
CA GLU A 580 -7.06 -0.65 -31.28
C GLU A 580 -5.99 -1.59 -30.69
N ASN A 581 -5.21 -2.25 -31.55
CA ASN A 581 -4.25 -3.27 -31.13
C ASN A 581 -2.93 -2.71 -30.58
N SER A 582 -2.72 -1.39 -30.66
CA SER A 582 -1.51 -0.73 -30.18
C SER A 582 -1.51 -0.38 -28.68
N ASN A 583 -2.63 -0.57 -27.97
CA ASN A 583 -2.75 -0.28 -26.54
C ASN A 583 -2.99 -1.55 -25.70
N SER A 584 -3.02 -1.39 -24.37
CA SER A 584 -3.20 -2.50 -23.41
C SER A 584 -4.64 -2.74 -22.94
N LEU A 585 -5.63 -2.06 -23.51
CA LEU A 585 -7.04 -2.22 -23.13
C LEU A 585 -7.60 -3.52 -23.73
N PHE A 586 -7.91 -4.49 -22.86
CA PHE A 586 -8.41 -5.81 -23.27
C PHE A 586 -7.53 -6.47 -24.34
N LEU A 587 -6.24 -6.68 -24.04
CA LEU A 587 -5.32 -7.41 -24.89
C LEU A 587 -5.91 -8.73 -25.39
N THR A 588 -5.60 -9.09 -26.64
CA THR A 588 -6.01 -10.38 -27.20
C THR A 588 -5.45 -11.53 -26.35
N ILE A 589 -6.31 -12.49 -26.04
CA ILE A 589 -6.02 -13.66 -25.21
C ILE A 589 -6.27 -14.97 -25.99
N GLY A 590 -5.45 -15.98 -25.72
CA GLY A 590 -5.50 -17.31 -26.31
C GLY A 590 -5.04 -18.42 -25.34
N PRO A 591 -4.55 -19.57 -25.85
CA PRO A 591 -4.26 -20.75 -25.02
C PRO A 591 -3.16 -20.56 -23.97
N GLY A 592 -2.13 -19.78 -24.30
CA GLY A 592 -1.09 -19.40 -23.35
C GLY A 592 -1.63 -18.64 -22.13
N ASP A 593 -2.52 -17.69 -22.40
CA ASP A 593 -3.23 -16.94 -21.36
C ASP A 593 -4.11 -17.86 -20.51
N PHE A 594 -4.82 -18.81 -21.13
CA PHE A 594 -5.65 -19.77 -20.41
C PHE A 594 -4.84 -20.53 -19.35
N LEU A 595 -3.72 -21.12 -19.73
CA LEU A 595 -2.90 -21.93 -18.82
C LEU A 595 -2.35 -21.11 -17.65
N VAL A 596 -1.83 -19.92 -17.92
CA VAL A 596 -1.25 -19.09 -16.86
C VAL A 596 -2.30 -18.51 -15.92
N HIS A 597 -3.52 -18.20 -16.40
CA HIS A 597 -4.62 -17.81 -15.50
C HIS A 597 -5.04 -18.96 -14.57
N HIS A 598 -4.95 -20.22 -15.01
CA HIS A 598 -5.19 -21.37 -14.14
C HIS A 598 -4.04 -21.60 -13.15
N ALA A 599 -2.80 -21.29 -13.53
CA ALA A 599 -1.66 -21.26 -12.60
C ALA A 599 -1.82 -20.16 -11.54
N ILE A 600 -2.26 -18.96 -11.93
CA ILE A 600 -2.59 -17.87 -11.00
C ILE A 600 -3.73 -18.30 -10.07
N ALA A 601 -4.80 -18.93 -10.61
CA ALA A 601 -5.89 -19.46 -9.80
C ALA A 601 -5.40 -20.50 -8.79
N LEU A 602 -4.50 -21.42 -9.19
CA LEU A 602 -3.85 -22.37 -8.29
C LEU A 602 -3.12 -21.65 -7.15
N GLY A 603 -2.31 -20.66 -7.50
CA GLY A 603 -1.54 -19.88 -6.52
C GLY A 603 -2.44 -19.16 -5.52
N LEU A 604 -3.49 -18.49 -6.00
CA LEU A 604 -4.47 -17.81 -5.15
C LEU A 604 -5.22 -18.79 -4.23
N HIS A 605 -5.77 -19.89 -4.76
CA HIS A 605 -6.50 -20.86 -3.94
C HIS A 605 -5.60 -21.53 -2.89
N THR A 606 -4.34 -21.83 -3.23
CA THR A 606 -3.40 -22.45 -2.30
C THR A 606 -2.92 -21.48 -1.23
N THR A 607 -2.68 -20.22 -1.59
CA THR A 607 -2.37 -19.16 -0.62
C THR A 607 -3.55 -18.94 0.34
N THR A 608 -4.77 -18.86 -0.19
CA THR A 608 -6.01 -18.74 0.61
C THR A 608 -6.21 -19.97 1.49
N LEU A 609 -5.98 -21.19 1.01
CA LEU A 609 -6.05 -22.42 1.79
C LEU A 609 -5.16 -22.34 3.03
N ILE A 610 -3.88 -21.96 2.86
CA ILE A 610 -2.92 -21.89 3.96
C ILE A 610 -3.34 -20.84 4.98
N LEU A 611 -3.72 -19.64 4.52
CA LEU A 611 -4.15 -18.53 5.38
C LEU A 611 -5.46 -18.84 6.13
N VAL A 612 -6.48 -19.33 5.43
CA VAL A 612 -7.79 -19.69 6.00
C VAL A 612 -7.64 -20.83 6.99
N LYS A 613 -6.91 -21.90 6.63
CA LYS A 613 -6.65 -23.00 7.56
C LYS A 613 -5.89 -22.53 8.79
N GLY A 614 -4.90 -21.64 8.61
CA GLY A 614 -4.16 -21.01 9.71
C GLY A 614 -5.07 -20.27 10.69
N ALA A 615 -6.03 -19.50 10.18
CA ALA A 615 -7.00 -18.75 10.98
C ALA A 615 -8.05 -19.65 11.66
N LEU A 616 -8.64 -20.62 10.93
CA LEU A 616 -9.71 -21.49 11.46
C LEU A 616 -9.20 -22.55 12.45
N ASP A 617 -7.93 -22.96 12.36
CA ASP A 617 -7.27 -23.85 13.32
C ASP A 617 -6.44 -23.10 14.38
N ALA A 618 -6.54 -21.77 14.42
CA ALA A 618 -5.75 -20.93 15.33
C ALA A 618 -6.09 -21.21 16.80
N ARG A 619 -7.37 -21.44 17.11
CA ARG A 619 -7.83 -21.72 18.48
C ARG A 619 -7.56 -23.15 18.93
N GLY A 620 -7.51 -24.09 18.00
CA GLY A 620 -7.34 -25.51 18.29
C GLY A 620 -7.59 -26.38 17.07
N SER A 621 -6.89 -27.51 17.04
CA SER A 621 -7.09 -28.60 16.07
C SER A 621 -7.11 -29.94 16.78
N LYS A 622 -7.40 -31.04 16.07
CA LYS A 622 -7.36 -32.39 16.68
C LYS A 622 -5.97 -32.77 17.22
N LEU A 623 -4.90 -32.23 16.62
CA LEU A 623 -3.52 -32.51 17.03
C LEU A 623 -3.10 -31.72 18.28
N MET A 624 -3.60 -30.48 18.42
CA MET A 624 -3.35 -29.58 19.55
C MET A 624 -4.64 -28.81 19.86
N PRO A 625 -5.52 -29.35 20.73
CA PRO A 625 -6.83 -28.77 21.01
C PRO A 625 -6.79 -27.43 21.76
N ASP A 626 -5.75 -27.20 22.55
CA ASP A 626 -5.52 -26.08 23.47
C ASP A 626 -4.64 -24.97 22.86
N LYS A 627 -4.54 -24.92 21.52
CA LYS A 627 -3.63 -24.01 20.80
C LYS A 627 -3.80 -22.53 21.18
N LYS A 628 -5.03 -22.08 21.42
CA LYS A 628 -5.32 -20.69 21.84
C LYS A 628 -4.53 -20.26 23.09
N ASP A 629 -4.19 -21.20 23.98
CA ASP A 629 -3.55 -20.90 25.27
C ASP A 629 -2.05 -20.58 25.09
N PHE A 630 -1.47 -20.85 23.91
CA PHE A 630 -0.07 -20.58 23.55
C PHE A 630 0.12 -19.29 22.74
N GLY A 631 -0.97 -18.64 22.32
CA GLY A 631 -0.92 -17.42 21.53
C GLY A 631 -0.67 -17.64 20.02
N TYR A 632 -0.41 -16.53 19.31
CA TYR A 632 -0.27 -16.53 17.85
C TYR A 632 1.03 -17.15 17.35
N SER A 633 2.14 -16.85 18.02
CA SER A 633 3.50 -17.20 17.59
C SER A 633 4.22 -18.01 18.67
N PHE A 634 4.46 -19.29 18.37
CA PHE A 634 5.19 -20.22 19.24
C PHE A 634 5.85 -21.31 18.37
N PRO A 635 6.94 -21.96 18.82
CA PRO A 635 7.79 -22.77 17.93
C PRO A 635 7.16 -24.11 17.49
N CYS A 636 6.62 -24.87 18.45
CA CYS A 636 5.95 -26.17 18.34
C CYS A 636 5.41 -26.58 19.73
N ASP A 637 4.67 -27.68 19.80
CA ASP A 637 4.30 -28.36 21.06
C ASP A 637 5.06 -29.70 21.21
N GLY A 638 6.38 -29.63 20.99
CA GLY A 638 7.32 -30.74 21.12
C GLY A 638 7.29 -31.80 19.99
N PRO A 639 8.20 -32.78 20.05
CA PRO A 639 8.29 -33.86 19.05
C PRO A 639 7.27 -34.99 19.26
N GLY A 640 6.49 -34.95 20.34
CA GLY A 640 5.45 -35.94 20.62
C GLY A 640 4.32 -35.94 19.59
N ARG A 641 3.42 -36.94 19.67
CA ARG A 641 2.24 -37.09 18.79
C ARG A 641 2.55 -37.12 17.27
N GLY A 642 3.76 -37.57 16.91
CA GLY A 642 4.23 -37.63 15.52
C GLY A 642 4.99 -36.37 15.05
N GLY A 643 5.13 -35.35 15.91
CA GLY A 643 5.79 -34.08 15.62
C GLY A 643 4.81 -32.94 15.39
N THR A 644 5.07 -31.79 16.01
CA THR A 644 4.19 -30.60 15.95
C THR A 644 4.92 -29.36 15.42
N CYS A 645 5.89 -29.58 14.53
CA CYS A 645 6.60 -28.49 13.84
C CYS A 645 5.61 -27.64 13.03
N ASP A 646 5.83 -26.33 12.99
CA ASP A 646 5.06 -25.36 12.18
C ASP A 646 3.54 -25.39 12.43
N ILE A 647 3.12 -25.64 13.68
CA ILE A 647 1.71 -25.83 14.05
C ILE A 647 0.98 -24.53 14.42
N SER A 648 1.72 -23.44 14.72
CA SER A 648 1.13 -22.18 15.16
C SER A 648 0.42 -21.45 14.01
N ALA A 649 -0.44 -20.48 14.34
CA ALA A 649 -1.09 -19.65 13.32
C ALA A 649 -0.08 -18.71 12.62
N TRP A 650 0.95 -18.26 13.32
CA TRP A 650 2.07 -17.52 12.73
C TRP A 650 2.84 -18.36 11.69
N ASP A 651 3.02 -19.66 11.93
CA ASP A 651 3.68 -20.55 10.97
C ASP A 651 2.88 -20.71 9.68
N ALA A 652 1.54 -20.66 9.75
CA ALA A 652 0.70 -20.63 8.55
C ALA A 652 0.89 -19.32 7.75
N PHE A 653 1.01 -18.17 8.42
CA PHE A 653 1.38 -16.91 7.77
C PHE A 653 2.75 -17.03 7.09
N TYR A 654 3.75 -17.56 7.79
CA TYR A 654 5.10 -17.79 7.25
C TYR A 654 5.08 -18.65 5.98
N LEU A 655 4.34 -19.77 5.98
CA LEU A 655 4.18 -20.63 4.80
C LEU A 655 3.41 -19.95 3.66
N ALA A 656 2.38 -19.16 3.99
CA ALA A 656 1.58 -18.44 3.01
C ALA A 656 2.38 -17.37 2.26
N VAL A 657 3.38 -16.74 2.88
CA VAL A 657 4.21 -15.72 2.21
C VAL A 657 5.02 -16.33 1.06
N PHE A 658 5.51 -17.57 1.16
CA PHE A 658 6.16 -18.25 0.03
C PHE A 658 5.22 -18.44 -1.15
N TRP A 659 3.98 -18.90 -0.87
CA TRP A 659 2.95 -19.08 -1.89
C TRP A 659 2.49 -17.75 -2.48
N MET A 660 2.39 -16.70 -1.67
CA MET A 660 2.10 -15.34 -2.12
C MET A 660 3.17 -14.85 -3.09
N LEU A 661 4.46 -14.92 -2.71
CA LEU A 661 5.57 -14.50 -3.57
C LEU A 661 5.58 -15.28 -4.89
N ASN A 662 5.37 -16.58 -4.84
CA ASN A 662 5.28 -17.42 -6.04
C ASN A 662 4.07 -17.05 -6.92
N THR A 663 2.90 -16.81 -6.33
CA THR A 663 1.68 -16.43 -7.04
C THR A 663 1.84 -15.07 -7.72
N ILE A 664 2.35 -14.07 -7.00
CA ILE A 664 2.62 -12.74 -7.58
C ILE A 664 3.76 -12.81 -8.60
N GLY A 665 4.74 -13.69 -8.40
CA GLY A 665 5.76 -14.03 -9.40
C GLY A 665 5.13 -14.49 -10.72
N TRP A 666 4.21 -15.46 -10.68
CA TRP A 666 3.49 -15.92 -11.88
C TRP A 666 2.66 -14.81 -12.54
N VAL A 667 1.93 -14.01 -11.74
CA VAL A 667 1.15 -12.87 -12.25
C VAL A 667 2.05 -11.86 -12.97
N THR A 668 3.18 -11.49 -12.36
CA THR A 668 4.07 -10.46 -12.90
C THR A 668 4.93 -10.97 -14.05
N PHE A 669 5.33 -12.25 -14.04
CA PHE A 669 6.02 -12.88 -15.17
C PHE A 669 5.12 -12.91 -16.41
N TYR A 670 3.86 -13.31 -16.23
CA TYR A 670 2.86 -13.29 -17.29
C TYR A 670 2.66 -11.89 -17.85
N TRP A 671 2.37 -10.92 -16.98
CA TRP A 671 2.13 -9.56 -17.40
C TRP A 671 3.33 -8.99 -18.18
N HIS A 672 4.54 -9.18 -17.65
CA HIS A 672 5.76 -8.64 -18.25
C HIS A 672 6.10 -9.30 -19.59
N TRP A 673 6.02 -10.62 -19.70
CA TRP A 673 6.31 -11.29 -20.98
C TRP A 673 5.29 -10.93 -22.07
N LYS A 674 4.01 -10.88 -21.70
CA LYS A 674 2.93 -10.48 -22.61
C LYS A 674 3.12 -9.04 -23.12
N HIS A 675 3.55 -8.12 -22.25
CA HIS A 675 3.80 -6.74 -22.65
C HIS A 675 5.10 -6.56 -23.43
N ILE A 676 6.20 -7.23 -23.07
CA ILE A 676 7.44 -7.20 -23.86
C ILE A 676 7.17 -7.60 -25.30
N THR A 677 6.46 -8.70 -25.52
CA THR A 677 6.18 -9.21 -26.87
C THR A 677 5.24 -8.29 -27.66
N LEU A 678 4.29 -7.64 -26.98
CA LEU A 678 3.47 -6.57 -27.55
C LEU A 678 4.30 -5.36 -27.98
N TRP A 679 5.14 -4.82 -27.09
CA TRP A 679 5.98 -3.65 -27.35
C TRP A 679 7.03 -3.90 -28.43
N GLN A 680 7.49 -5.15 -28.59
CA GLN A 680 8.37 -5.56 -29.69
C GLN A 680 7.63 -5.75 -31.02
N GLY A 681 6.29 -5.73 -31.04
CA GLY A 681 5.49 -6.06 -32.22
C GLY A 681 5.53 -7.53 -32.62
N ASN A 682 5.91 -8.44 -31.71
CA ASN A 682 6.03 -9.89 -31.95
C ASN A 682 5.18 -10.69 -30.96
N VAL A 683 3.87 -10.46 -30.95
CA VAL A 683 2.91 -11.13 -30.05
C VAL A 683 2.86 -12.65 -30.29
N SER A 684 3.19 -13.11 -31.52
CA SER A 684 3.29 -14.54 -31.85
C SER A 684 4.24 -15.30 -30.93
N GLN A 685 5.35 -14.68 -30.50
CA GLN A 685 6.29 -15.34 -29.59
C GLN A 685 5.61 -15.76 -28.28
N PHE A 686 4.81 -14.89 -27.67
CA PHE A 686 4.08 -15.24 -26.46
C PHE A 686 3.01 -16.29 -26.76
N ASN A 687 2.20 -16.09 -27.81
CA ASN A 687 1.08 -16.98 -28.13
C ASN A 687 1.52 -18.43 -28.39
N GLU A 688 2.68 -18.61 -29.02
CA GLU A 688 3.22 -19.93 -29.34
C GLU A 688 4.02 -20.52 -28.17
N SER A 689 4.94 -19.75 -27.58
CA SER A 689 5.88 -20.27 -26.57
C SER A 689 5.33 -20.36 -25.15
N SER A 690 4.29 -19.61 -24.79
CA SER A 690 3.80 -19.57 -23.40
C SER A 690 2.97 -20.81 -22.99
N THR A 691 2.70 -21.71 -23.95
CA THR A 691 1.87 -22.92 -23.76
C THR A 691 2.63 -24.09 -23.11
N TYR A 692 3.96 -23.98 -22.99
CA TYR A 692 4.86 -24.99 -22.42
C TYR A 692 5.97 -24.30 -21.59
N LEU A 693 6.49 -24.95 -20.54
CA LEU A 693 7.41 -24.31 -19.57
C LEU A 693 8.79 -24.00 -20.15
N MET A 694 9.28 -24.78 -21.11
CA MET A 694 10.54 -24.48 -21.78
C MET A 694 10.51 -23.12 -22.49
N GLY A 695 9.34 -22.65 -22.94
CA GLY A 695 9.18 -21.33 -23.54
C GLY A 695 9.36 -20.22 -22.51
N TRP A 696 8.75 -20.36 -21.33
CA TRP A 696 8.97 -19.44 -20.21
C TRP A 696 10.44 -19.39 -19.77
N LEU A 697 11.14 -20.52 -19.79
CA LEU A 697 12.57 -20.56 -19.45
C LEU A 697 13.43 -19.91 -20.54
N ARG A 698 13.29 -20.32 -21.79
CA ARG A 698 14.16 -19.94 -22.91
C ARG A 698 13.83 -18.54 -23.45
N ASP A 699 12.57 -18.31 -23.79
CA ASP A 699 12.14 -17.14 -24.56
C ASP A 699 11.77 -15.96 -23.66
N TYR A 700 11.51 -16.22 -22.38
CA TYR A 700 11.31 -15.16 -21.39
C TYR A 700 12.53 -14.96 -20.48
N LEU A 701 12.85 -15.91 -19.59
CA LEU A 701 13.90 -15.69 -18.58
C LEU A 701 15.29 -15.57 -19.21
N TRP A 702 15.69 -16.55 -20.01
CA TRP A 702 17.02 -16.58 -20.62
C TRP A 702 17.20 -15.44 -21.63
N LEU A 703 16.32 -15.34 -22.63
CA LEU A 703 16.43 -14.34 -23.71
C LEU A 703 16.47 -12.91 -23.17
N ASN A 704 15.59 -12.57 -22.21
CA ASN A 704 15.50 -11.20 -21.70
C ASN A 704 16.55 -10.88 -20.64
N SER A 705 17.24 -11.88 -20.08
CA SER A 705 18.38 -11.65 -19.17
C SER A 705 19.65 -11.15 -19.90
N SER A 706 19.73 -11.28 -21.23
CA SER A 706 20.95 -11.01 -21.98
C SER A 706 21.51 -9.59 -21.78
N GLN A 707 20.66 -8.56 -21.77
CA GLN A 707 21.13 -7.17 -21.57
C GLN A 707 21.53 -6.93 -20.12
N LEU A 708 20.74 -7.47 -19.17
CA LEU A 708 21.02 -7.40 -17.74
C LEU A 708 22.40 -7.97 -17.40
N ILE A 709 22.70 -9.20 -17.81
CA ILE A 709 23.96 -9.87 -17.45
C ILE A 709 25.19 -9.26 -18.16
N ASN A 710 24.97 -8.46 -19.21
CA ASN A 710 26.01 -7.70 -19.89
C ASN A 710 26.10 -6.24 -19.41
N GLY A 711 25.40 -5.87 -18.33
CA GLY A 711 25.53 -4.55 -17.70
C GLY A 711 26.98 -4.23 -17.30
N TYR A 712 27.75 -5.27 -16.95
CA TYR A 712 29.20 -5.25 -16.90
C TYR A 712 29.77 -6.58 -17.43
N ASN A 713 30.89 -6.51 -18.13
CA ASN A 713 31.61 -7.66 -18.67
C ASN A 713 33.12 -7.36 -18.75
N PRO A 714 33.99 -8.31 -19.15
CA PRO A 714 35.43 -8.08 -19.21
C PRO A 714 35.89 -6.94 -20.14
N PHE A 715 35.03 -6.48 -21.06
CA PHE A 715 35.34 -5.41 -22.01
C PHE A 715 34.88 -4.02 -21.55
N GLY A 716 34.01 -3.94 -20.55
CA GLY A 716 33.49 -2.68 -20.03
C GLY A 716 32.18 -2.82 -19.26
N MET A 717 31.57 -1.69 -18.94
CA MET A 717 30.30 -1.60 -18.22
C MET A 717 29.45 -0.46 -18.76
N ASN A 718 28.13 -0.54 -18.57
CA ASN A 718 27.16 0.46 -19.00
C ASN A 718 26.23 0.86 -17.84
N SER A 719 25.21 1.68 -18.12
CA SER A 719 24.24 2.17 -17.13
C SER A 719 23.42 1.07 -16.46
N LEU A 720 23.35 -0.15 -17.03
CA LEU A 720 22.67 -1.30 -16.43
C LEU A 720 23.52 -2.05 -15.41
N SER A 721 24.79 -1.67 -15.21
CA SER A 721 25.72 -2.34 -14.29
C SER A 721 25.21 -2.43 -12.84
N VAL A 722 24.49 -1.41 -12.34
CA VAL A 722 23.86 -1.46 -11.01
C VAL A 722 22.78 -2.53 -10.91
N TRP A 723 22.00 -2.72 -11.97
CA TRP A 723 20.96 -3.75 -12.02
C TRP A 723 21.57 -5.14 -12.12
N ALA A 724 22.64 -5.30 -12.92
CA ALA A 724 23.40 -6.55 -12.98
C ALA A 724 23.96 -6.95 -11.61
N TRP A 725 24.52 -5.99 -10.87
CA TRP A 725 25.03 -6.21 -9.51
C TRP A 725 23.89 -6.54 -8.54
N MET A 726 22.79 -5.77 -8.58
CA MET A 726 21.61 -6.00 -7.75
C MET A 726 20.97 -7.37 -8.02
N PHE A 727 21.01 -7.85 -9.26
CA PHE A 727 20.51 -9.18 -9.64
C PHE A 727 21.30 -10.29 -8.95
N LEU A 728 22.64 -10.22 -8.97
CA LEU A 728 23.49 -11.19 -8.24
C LEU A 728 23.36 -11.03 -6.71
N PHE A 729 23.26 -9.80 -6.22
CA PHE A 729 23.01 -9.54 -4.81
C PHE A 729 21.68 -10.13 -4.34
N GLY A 730 20.61 -9.99 -5.15
CA GLY A 730 19.32 -10.62 -4.90
C GLY A 730 19.43 -12.14 -4.78
N HIS A 731 20.17 -12.80 -5.68
CA HIS A 731 20.43 -14.24 -5.60
C HIS A 731 21.19 -14.63 -4.34
N LEU A 732 22.20 -13.85 -3.95
CA LEU A 732 22.97 -14.07 -2.72
C LEU A 732 22.07 -13.96 -1.48
N VAL A 733 21.26 -12.91 -1.38
CA VAL A 733 20.35 -12.69 -0.25
C VAL A 733 19.29 -13.79 -0.20
N TRP A 734 18.72 -14.17 -1.34
CA TRP A 734 17.74 -15.26 -1.44
C TRP A 734 18.34 -16.58 -0.96
N ALA A 735 19.51 -16.96 -1.47
CA ALA A 735 20.21 -18.19 -1.07
C ALA A 735 20.67 -18.15 0.40
N THR A 736 21.02 -16.98 0.93
CA THR A 736 21.31 -16.81 2.37
C THR A 736 20.09 -17.13 3.22
N GLY A 737 18.88 -16.82 2.74
CA GLY A 737 17.63 -17.23 3.39
C GLY A 737 17.55 -18.75 3.61
N PHE A 738 17.99 -19.56 2.64
CA PHE A 738 17.95 -21.02 2.74
C PHE A 738 18.79 -21.58 3.90
N MET A 739 19.86 -20.89 4.29
CA MET A 739 20.64 -21.27 5.48
C MET A 739 19.74 -21.34 6.73
N PHE A 740 18.91 -20.32 6.94
CA PHE A 740 18.00 -20.24 8.09
C PHE A 740 16.75 -21.12 7.95
N LEU A 741 16.30 -21.39 6.72
CA LEU A 741 15.08 -22.16 6.46
C LEU A 741 15.32 -23.68 6.51
N ILE A 742 16.51 -24.14 6.10
CA ILE A 742 16.86 -25.56 6.05
C ILE A 742 17.52 -26.02 7.36
N SER A 743 18.54 -25.30 7.83
CA SER A 743 19.29 -25.71 9.03
C SER A 743 18.68 -25.12 10.28
N TRP A 744 18.41 -25.96 11.28
CA TRP A 744 17.62 -25.56 12.45
C TRP A 744 18.50 -25.26 13.66
N ARG A 745 17.90 -24.58 14.64
CA ARG A 745 18.57 -23.96 15.81
C ARG A 745 19.61 -24.84 16.51
N GLY A 746 19.32 -26.14 16.71
CA GLY A 746 20.16 -27.04 17.50
C GLY A 746 21.61 -27.10 16.99
N TYR A 747 21.78 -27.25 15.68
CA TYR A 747 23.09 -27.28 15.03
C TYR A 747 23.91 -26.00 15.30
N TRP A 748 23.27 -24.84 15.14
CA TRP A 748 23.91 -23.54 15.36
C TRP A 748 24.24 -23.29 16.83
N GLN A 749 23.39 -23.77 17.74
CA GLN A 749 23.62 -23.63 19.17
C GLN A 749 24.88 -24.39 19.61
N GLU A 750 25.06 -25.64 19.16
CA GLU A 750 26.26 -26.43 19.44
C GLU A 750 27.52 -25.78 18.85
N LEU A 751 27.43 -25.25 17.61
CA LEU A 751 28.54 -24.54 17.01
C LEU A 751 28.93 -23.28 17.80
N ILE A 752 27.95 -22.47 18.21
CA ILE A 752 28.18 -21.27 19.02
C ILE A 752 28.84 -21.61 20.36
N GLU A 753 28.50 -22.74 20.97
CA GLU A 753 29.14 -23.20 22.21
C GLU A 753 30.63 -23.49 22.02
N THR A 754 31.02 -24.08 20.87
CA THR A 754 32.44 -24.28 20.54
C THR A 754 33.18 -22.96 20.32
N LEU A 755 32.52 -21.96 19.71
CA LEU A 755 33.08 -20.62 19.51
C LEU A 755 33.24 -19.87 20.83
N ALA A 756 32.25 -19.96 21.72
CA ALA A 756 32.32 -19.39 23.06
C ALA A 756 33.48 -19.99 23.87
N TRP A 757 33.64 -21.31 23.81
CA TRP A 757 34.81 -22.00 24.41
C TRP A 757 36.13 -21.50 23.81
N ALA A 758 36.22 -21.38 22.48
CA ALA A 758 37.44 -20.91 21.82
C ALA A 758 37.77 -19.47 22.21
N HIS A 759 36.78 -18.57 22.30
CA HIS A 759 36.95 -17.18 22.70
C HIS A 759 37.52 -17.05 24.12
N GLU A 760 36.97 -17.80 25.08
CA GLU A 760 37.45 -17.79 26.47
C GLU A 760 38.86 -18.39 26.64
N ARG A 761 39.23 -19.32 25.76
CA ARG A 761 40.52 -20.03 25.81
C ARG A 761 41.62 -19.38 24.97
N THR A 762 41.28 -18.43 24.09
CA THR A 762 42.25 -17.72 23.25
C THR A 762 42.89 -16.58 24.06
N PRO A 763 44.22 -16.60 24.30
CA PRO A 763 44.91 -15.52 24.98
C PRO A 763 44.72 -14.18 24.25
N LEU A 764 44.70 -13.07 25.00
CA LEU A 764 44.40 -11.71 24.54
C LEU A 764 42.93 -11.46 24.17
N ALA A 765 42.24 -12.41 23.52
CA ALA A 765 40.82 -12.31 23.24
C ALA A 765 39.96 -12.46 24.50
N ASN A 766 40.38 -13.32 25.44
CA ASN A 766 39.71 -13.55 26.72
C ASN A 766 39.68 -12.34 27.68
N LEU A 767 40.44 -11.28 27.37
CA LEU A 767 40.37 -9.99 28.07
C LEU A 767 39.08 -9.23 27.71
N ILE A 768 38.51 -9.49 26.53
CA ILE A 768 37.25 -8.91 26.06
C ILE A 768 36.14 -9.92 26.34
N ARG A 769 35.18 -9.56 27.19
CA ARG A 769 34.01 -10.41 27.49
C ARG A 769 32.76 -9.86 26.80
N TRP A 770 31.89 -10.75 26.34
CA TRP A 770 30.57 -10.34 25.89
C TRP A 770 29.74 -9.82 27.07
N ARG A 771 28.91 -8.83 26.81
CA ARG A 771 27.92 -8.35 27.79
C ARG A 771 26.78 -9.34 27.92
N ASP A 772 26.26 -9.81 26.79
CA ASP A 772 25.13 -10.71 26.70
C ASP A 772 25.60 -12.05 26.13
N LYS A 773 25.16 -13.18 26.71
CA LYS A 773 25.62 -14.49 26.28
C LYS A 773 25.19 -14.77 24.82
N PRO A 774 26.11 -15.16 23.92
CA PRO A 774 25.76 -15.47 22.54
C PRO A 774 24.96 -16.78 22.49
N VAL A 775 23.80 -16.74 21.84
CA VAL A 775 22.95 -17.90 21.59
C VAL A 775 22.44 -17.88 20.15
N ALA A 776 22.10 -19.05 19.61
CA ALA A 776 21.46 -19.15 18.31
C ALA A 776 20.07 -18.49 18.35
N LEU A 777 19.62 -17.96 17.20
CA LEU A 777 18.27 -17.43 17.02
C LEU A 777 17.21 -18.43 17.51
N SER A 778 16.10 -17.94 18.05
CA SER A 778 14.96 -18.79 18.36
C SER A 778 14.40 -19.44 17.08
N ILE A 779 13.62 -20.51 17.22
CA ILE A 779 13.04 -21.22 16.07
C ILE A 779 12.16 -20.27 15.23
N VAL A 780 11.29 -19.49 15.88
CA VAL A 780 10.43 -18.50 15.21
C VAL A 780 11.27 -17.37 14.60
N GLN A 781 12.30 -16.88 15.30
CA GLN A 781 13.20 -15.85 14.78
C GLN A 781 13.93 -16.33 13.52
N ALA A 782 14.43 -17.57 13.51
CA ALA A 782 15.10 -18.14 12.34
C ALA A 782 14.15 -18.26 11.14
N ARG A 783 12.90 -18.69 11.35
CA ARG A 783 11.85 -18.70 10.31
C ARG A 783 11.60 -17.29 9.76
N LEU A 784 11.47 -16.27 10.63
CA LEU A 784 11.24 -14.88 10.22
C LEU A 784 12.43 -14.31 9.45
N VAL A 785 13.65 -14.49 9.95
CA VAL A 785 14.89 -14.02 9.31
C VAL A 785 15.10 -14.71 7.98
N GLY A 786 14.88 -16.02 7.91
CA GLY A 786 14.94 -16.79 6.67
C GLY A 786 13.92 -16.31 5.65
N LEU A 787 12.67 -16.09 6.07
CA LEU A 787 11.60 -15.55 5.22
C LEU A 787 11.90 -14.13 4.74
N ALA A 788 12.47 -13.28 5.60
CA ALA A 788 12.86 -11.92 5.23
C ALA A 788 13.94 -11.92 4.15
N HIS A 789 15.01 -12.72 4.32
CA HIS A 789 16.05 -12.89 3.30
C HIS A 789 15.49 -13.48 2.00
N PHE A 790 14.65 -14.51 2.10
CA PHE A 790 13.98 -15.08 0.93
C PHE A 790 13.16 -14.01 0.19
N SER A 791 12.34 -13.24 0.90
CA SER A 791 11.46 -12.22 0.32
C SER A 791 12.24 -11.07 -0.32
N VAL A 792 13.24 -10.51 0.39
CA VAL A 792 14.09 -9.42 -0.13
C VAL A 792 14.88 -9.89 -1.34
N GLY A 793 15.52 -11.06 -1.26
CA GLY A 793 16.27 -11.63 -2.37
C GLY A 793 15.40 -11.94 -3.59
N TYR A 794 14.17 -12.43 -3.38
CA TYR A 794 13.19 -12.67 -4.45
C TYR A 794 12.81 -11.37 -5.16
N ILE A 795 12.46 -10.33 -4.40
CA ILE A 795 12.06 -9.03 -4.94
C ILE A 795 13.23 -8.35 -5.65
N PHE A 796 14.44 -8.32 -5.08
CA PHE A 796 15.60 -7.68 -5.70
C PHE A 796 16.05 -8.37 -6.98
N THR A 797 16.02 -9.71 -6.99
CA THR A 797 16.27 -10.50 -8.20
C THR A 797 15.31 -10.11 -9.31
N TYR A 798 14.00 -10.08 -9.03
CA TYR A 798 13.02 -9.79 -10.06
C TYR A 798 12.99 -8.31 -10.46
N ALA A 799 13.11 -7.37 -9.52
CA ALA A 799 13.13 -5.94 -9.82
C ALA A 799 14.29 -5.56 -10.73
N ALA A 800 15.49 -6.08 -10.47
CA ALA A 800 16.65 -5.86 -11.32
C ALA A 800 16.45 -6.44 -12.73
N PHE A 801 15.91 -7.66 -12.83
CA PHE A 801 15.60 -8.28 -14.11
C PHE A 801 14.55 -7.49 -14.89
N LEU A 802 13.42 -7.14 -14.25
CA LEU A 802 12.32 -6.40 -14.85
C LEU A 802 12.79 -5.07 -15.44
N ILE A 803 13.49 -4.26 -14.63
CA ILE A 803 13.94 -2.93 -15.04
C ILE A 803 14.96 -3.05 -16.17
N ALA A 804 16.03 -3.83 -15.99
CA ALA A 804 17.11 -3.88 -16.98
C ALA A 804 16.73 -4.57 -18.30
N SER A 805 15.83 -5.56 -18.26
CA SER A 805 15.37 -6.24 -19.48
C SER A 805 14.40 -5.38 -20.29
N THR A 806 13.67 -4.48 -19.65
CA THR A 806 12.79 -3.52 -20.32
C THR A 806 13.60 -2.31 -20.82
N SER A 807 14.33 -1.63 -19.94
CA SER A 807 15.10 -0.45 -20.32
C SER A 807 16.25 -0.78 -21.27
N GLY A 808 16.88 -1.95 -21.15
CA GLY A 808 17.92 -2.37 -22.10
C GLY A 808 17.42 -2.62 -23.53
N LYS A 809 16.09 -2.69 -23.74
CA LYS A 809 15.48 -2.84 -25.07
C LYS A 809 14.80 -1.58 -25.59
N PHE A 810 14.22 -0.79 -24.69
CA PHE A 810 13.32 0.32 -25.04
C PHE A 810 13.74 1.68 -24.45
N GLY A 811 14.72 1.71 -23.55
CA GLY A 811 15.16 2.90 -22.83
C GLY A 811 16.41 3.55 -23.37
#